data_AF-A0A933D8D4-F1
#
_entry.id   AF-A0A933D8D4-F1
#
_cell.length_a   1.000
_cell.length_b   1.000
_cell.length_c   1.000
_cell.angle_alpha   90.00
_cell.angle_beta   90.00
_cell.angle_gamma   90.00
#
_symmetry.space_group_name_H-M   'P 1'
#
loop_
_entity.id
_entity.type
_entity.pdbx_description
1 polymer ?
#
loop_
_entity_poly.entity_id
_entity_poly.type
_entity_poly.pdbx_seq_one_letter_code
_entity_poly.pdbx_strand_id
1 'polypeptide(L)'
;MRKRFIHIVLCLTAFAAAIIYTTSQKESLHVRQDSFEGKLNQTFAYQAMKWYNDQRAYPTGRIPVSWRHKALEHVKRNNLTQSSSSTLSWQSVGPTNISGRVRSIAVDPAHPDTMYCGSVSGGIWKTTDGGLSWLPKTDDASNLVIGTMVIDPTNSNIIYAGTGEGYFNFDALRGVGVLKSTDGGGTWTVLNNFLTPDVQFSYYYINKLVIRPDDPNVLYAAMIGGIWKTINGGTIWTKLIVNSTTKFCMDLVADPTNPNIMYAAYGLFSSDGIYKTTDGGTSWSKLTNGFPSPSTKYGRISLAIAASNPSIIYACLTDSNFYTHSIQKSTDGGSSWTAAATPFDSEPLVNNTHLGGQGWYNNVIAVDPSNPDIVYTGGINLFKSTNGGTSWTRISNGYGSPYVHVDQHAITFQGSNTVFGNDGGVFKTTDGGTTFQSLNNDLATTQFYSGAVHPSAEIYYGGTQDNGTLRFLATWQIVFSGDGGATAVDFTLPTTVYTEYVFLSIQKSINSGTTWARMMNGIPTTGSNPADGTSDRCSFIAPYVMDPSNSQTLAAGTFKVYRTTNGGLLWSAISTDLTGDGDGSGQVGSPGSVISALAIAKTSSATMYAGTSGSGTSPSKVWVTTNTGSVWQDLTAIPLPNRHVTSIAIHPDFSNRAYVTYSGYGTGHVFYTSDRGGSWNDVSGNLPDIPVNTIVIDPANTNHIVIGTDLGVFETTNGGTNWTQQNNGLANVSVADLDLRGDGILFAATHGRGMFKTTAPLDVQQEHHGLPQEFTLNQNYPNPFNPSTTITFSLAARSFVRLEVFDATGREVAVLVNQELPAGFYRSTFDAHELSSGVYVYRLETDDFVDSKKMLLMK
;
A
#
# COMPACT_ATOMS: atom_id res chain seq x y z
N MET A 1 -60.20 21.35 2.61
CA MET A 1 -59.42 20.61 3.63
C MET A 1 -59.16 19.14 3.28
N ARG A 2 -60.15 18.32 2.92
CA ARG A 2 -59.97 16.87 2.62
C ARG A 2 -58.90 16.51 1.57
N LYS A 3 -58.78 17.25 0.44
CA LYS A 3 -57.79 16.96 -0.61
C LYS A 3 -56.32 17.24 -0.21
N ARG A 4 -56.07 18.24 0.66
CA ARG A 4 -54.74 18.54 1.20
C ARG A 4 -54.30 17.51 2.24
N PHE A 5 -55.23 17.01 3.05
CA PHE A 5 -54.95 15.96 4.03
C PHE A 5 -54.56 14.62 3.36
N ILE A 6 -55.24 14.25 2.27
CA ILE A 6 -54.92 13.03 1.50
C ILE A 6 -53.54 13.14 0.83
N HIS A 7 -53.17 14.32 0.30
CA HIS A 7 -51.83 14.52 -0.28
C HIS A 7 -50.71 14.45 0.76
N ILE A 8 -50.91 15.01 1.95
CA ILE A 8 -49.92 14.97 3.04
C ILE A 8 -49.76 13.53 3.54
N VAL A 9 -50.85 12.79 3.70
CA VAL A 9 -50.80 11.37 4.10
C VAL A 9 -50.11 10.53 3.02
N LEU A 10 -50.41 10.73 1.73
CA LEU A 10 -49.74 10.03 0.63
C LEU A 10 -48.23 10.32 0.57
N CYS A 11 -47.82 11.58 0.77
CA CYS A 11 -46.41 11.96 0.81
C CYS A 11 -45.69 11.37 2.04
N LEU A 12 -46.34 11.36 3.21
CA LEU A 12 -45.78 10.75 4.41
C LEU A 12 -45.68 9.23 4.30
N THR A 13 -46.66 8.56 3.66
CA THR A 13 -46.59 7.12 3.40
C THR A 13 -45.53 6.76 2.36
N ALA A 14 -45.35 7.59 1.33
CA ALA A 14 -44.28 7.39 0.34
C ALA A 14 -42.90 7.62 0.94
N PHE A 15 -42.76 8.61 1.83
CA PHE A 15 -41.52 8.90 2.55
C PHE A 15 -41.18 7.81 3.58
N ALA A 16 -42.17 7.33 4.34
CA ALA A 16 -42.01 6.21 5.26
C ALA A 16 -41.69 4.90 4.51
N ALA A 17 -42.34 4.63 3.38
CA ALA A 17 -42.04 3.47 2.53
C ALA A 17 -40.62 3.56 1.93
N ALA A 18 -40.18 4.74 1.51
CA ALA A 18 -38.82 4.96 1.03
C ALA A 18 -37.79 4.74 2.15
N ILE A 19 -38.04 5.24 3.36
CA ILE A 19 -37.17 5.00 4.53
C ILE A 19 -37.12 3.51 4.85
N ILE A 20 -38.27 2.84 5.02
CA ILE A 20 -38.34 1.40 5.32
C ILE A 20 -37.63 0.58 4.24
N TYR A 21 -37.82 0.92 2.96
CA TYR A 21 -37.14 0.25 1.84
C TYR A 21 -35.62 0.47 1.88
N THR A 22 -35.15 1.69 2.18
CA THR A 22 -33.71 1.96 2.31
C THR A 22 -33.08 1.25 3.52
N THR A 23 -33.79 1.16 4.66
CA THR A 23 -33.30 0.47 5.85
C THR A 23 -33.28 -1.04 5.63
N SER A 24 -34.30 -1.62 4.98
CA SER A 24 -34.34 -3.05 4.68
C SER A 24 -33.27 -3.46 3.65
N GLN A 25 -32.98 -2.60 2.67
CA GLN A 25 -31.87 -2.83 1.72
C GLN A 25 -30.52 -2.84 2.44
N LYS A 26 -30.28 -1.90 3.37
CA LYS A 26 -29.07 -1.85 4.21
C LYS A 26 -28.90 -3.10 5.07
N GLU A 27 -29.94 -3.53 5.78
CA GLU A 27 -29.91 -4.75 6.60
C GLU A 27 -29.71 -6.01 5.75
N SER A 28 -30.34 -6.09 4.57
CA SER A 28 -30.20 -7.26 3.70
C SER A 28 -28.81 -7.41 3.05
N LEU A 29 -28.11 -6.29 2.81
CA LEU A 29 -26.72 -6.29 2.35
C LEU A 29 -25.79 -6.75 3.48
N HIS A 30 -26.03 -6.28 4.71
CA HIS A 30 -25.24 -6.63 5.90
C HIS A 30 -25.39 -8.12 6.28
N VAL A 31 -26.62 -8.64 6.37
CA VAL A 31 -26.88 -10.04 6.77
C VAL A 31 -26.37 -11.07 5.75
N ARG A 32 -26.36 -10.74 4.44
CA ARG A 32 -25.78 -11.64 3.43
C ARG A 32 -24.25 -11.67 3.49
N GLN A 33 -23.63 -10.57 3.88
CA GLN A 33 -22.18 -10.39 3.94
C GLN A 33 -21.52 -11.24 5.03
N ASP A 34 -22.07 -11.28 6.24
CA ASP A 34 -21.53 -12.03 7.38
C ASP A 34 -21.34 -13.53 7.09
N SER A 35 -22.19 -14.10 6.21
CA SER A 35 -22.13 -15.53 5.85
C SER A 35 -20.99 -15.90 4.88
N PHE A 36 -20.44 -14.92 4.14
CA PHE A 36 -19.32 -15.11 3.20
C PHE A 36 -17.98 -14.71 3.78
N GLU A 37 -17.95 -13.75 4.71
CA GLU A 37 -16.71 -13.34 5.41
C GLU A 37 -16.01 -14.54 6.08
N GLY A 38 -16.76 -15.47 6.69
CA GLY A 38 -16.17 -16.68 7.29
C GLY A 38 -15.42 -17.60 6.33
N LYS A 39 -15.76 -17.56 5.02
CA LYS A 39 -15.02 -18.32 3.98
C LYS A 39 -13.84 -17.53 3.44
N LEU A 40 -14.01 -16.23 3.20
CA LEU A 40 -12.95 -15.34 2.70
C LEU A 40 -11.83 -15.15 3.73
N ASN A 41 -12.15 -15.14 5.02
CA ASN A 41 -11.19 -15.11 6.12
C ASN A 41 -10.14 -16.24 6.04
N GLN A 42 -10.38 -17.30 5.26
CA GLN A 42 -9.42 -18.38 5.06
C GLN A 42 -8.37 -18.07 3.99
N THR A 43 -8.55 -17.01 3.20
CA THR A 43 -7.61 -16.60 2.15
C THR A 43 -6.66 -15.52 2.69
N PHE A 44 -5.38 -15.57 2.34
CA PHE A 44 -4.40 -14.56 2.74
C PHE A 44 -4.64 -13.21 2.05
N ALA A 45 -5.01 -13.22 0.76
CA ALA A 45 -5.36 -12.00 0.01
C ALA A 45 -6.44 -11.16 0.71
N TYR A 46 -7.50 -11.80 1.20
CA TYR A 46 -8.55 -11.10 1.94
C TYR A 46 -8.02 -10.54 3.28
N GLN A 47 -7.24 -11.31 4.03
CA GLN A 47 -6.72 -10.89 5.34
C GLN A 47 -5.74 -9.71 5.22
N ALA A 48 -4.90 -9.70 4.17
CA ALA A 48 -4.00 -8.60 3.81
C ALA A 48 -4.75 -7.30 3.57
N MET A 49 -5.73 -7.34 2.65
CA MET A 49 -6.58 -6.20 2.35
C MET A 49 -7.29 -5.72 3.62
N LYS A 50 -7.80 -6.65 4.43
CA LYS A 50 -8.59 -6.37 5.63
C LYS A 50 -7.80 -5.65 6.68
N TRP A 51 -6.61 -6.16 6.95
CA TRP A 51 -5.66 -5.51 7.84
C TRP A 51 -5.33 -4.09 7.37
N TYR A 52 -5.10 -3.87 6.08
CA TYR A 52 -4.72 -2.55 5.56
C TYR A 52 -5.84 -1.53 5.75
N ASN A 53 -7.09 -1.85 5.39
CA ASN A 53 -8.17 -0.88 5.53
C ASN A 53 -8.66 -0.69 6.95
N ASP A 54 -8.77 -1.74 7.76
CA ASP A 54 -9.48 -1.63 9.05
C ASP A 54 -8.79 -0.62 9.95
N GLN A 55 -7.46 -0.51 9.85
CA GLN A 55 -6.68 0.56 10.46
C GLN A 55 -7.22 1.96 10.13
N ARG A 56 -7.61 2.19 8.87
CA ARG A 56 -8.11 3.46 8.32
C ARG A 56 -9.61 3.64 8.58
N ALA A 57 -10.37 2.56 8.64
CA ALA A 57 -11.82 2.59 8.73
C ALA A 57 -12.34 2.69 10.16
N TYR A 58 -11.55 2.25 11.14
CA TYR A 58 -11.89 2.30 12.56
C TYR A 58 -11.94 3.73 13.12
N PRO A 59 -12.84 4.04 14.08
CA PRO A 59 -13.83 3.17 14.74
C PRO A 59 -15.14 3.00 13.97
N THR A 60 -15.32 3.74 12.88
CA THR A 60 -16.63 3.80 12.20
C THR A 60 -16.90 2.59 11.30
N GLY A 61 -15.88 1.78 11.02
CA GLY A 61 -15.89 0.75 9.99
C GLY A 61 -15.93 1.33 8.57
N ARG A 62 -15.64 2.62 8.41
CA ARG A 62 -15.74 3.33 7.12
C ARG A 62 -14.62 4.34 6.94
N ILE A 63 -13.91 4.23 5.82
CA ILE A 63 -13.14 5.36 5.30
C ILE A 63 -14.13 6.47 4.87
N PRO A 64 -13.89 7.77 5.09
CA PRO A 64 -14.74 8.83 4.56
C PRO A 64 -14.76 8.85 3.02
N VAL A 65 -15.76 9.49 2.41
CA VAL A 65 -15.93 9.43 0.94
C VAL A 65 -15.08 10.44 0.15
N SER A 66 -14.52 11.45 0.82
CA SER A 66 -13.73 12.52 0.19
C SER A 66 -12.43 12.83 0.94
N TRP A 67 -11.98 11.91 1.79
CA TRP A 67 -10.82 12.09 2.67
C TRP A 67 -9.58 12.61 1.92
N ARG A 68 -9.20 11.94 0.83
CA ARG A 68 -7.99 12.27 0.07
C ARG A 68 -8.10 13.60 -0.65
N HIS A 69 -9.25 13.88 -1.24
CA HIS A 69 -9.52 15.18 -1.86
C HIS A 69 -9.51 16.30 -0.83
N LYS A 70 -10.15 16.12 0.33
CA LYS A 70 -10.13 17.10 1.43
C LYS A 70 -8.71 17.34 1.97
N ALA A 71 -7.91 16.29 2.13
CA ALA A 71 -6.53 16.39 2.58
C ALA A 71 -5.66 17.16 1.58
N LEU A 72 -5.76 16.85 0.28
CA LEU A 72 -5.05 17.59 -0.76
C LEU A 72 -5.45 19.06 -0.83
N GLU A 73 -6.74 19.35 -0.72
CA GLU A 73 -7.22 20.74 -0.70
C GLU A 73 -6.81 21.46 0.58
N HIS A 74 -6.73 20.78 1.73
CA HIS A 74 -6.18 21.32 2.96
C HIS A 74 -4.70 21.69 2.79
N VAL A 75 -3.91 20.78 2.20
CA VAL A 75 -2.51 21.01 1.89
C VAL A 75 -2.32 22.24 1.01
N LYS A 76 -3.12 22.38 -0.07
CA LYS A 76 -3.07 23.56 -0.95
C LYS A 76 -3.50 24.85 -0.25
N ARG A 77 -4.65 24.85 0.43
CA ARG A 77 -5.21 26.07 1.07
C ARG A 77 -4.33 26.63 2.17
N ASN A 78 -3.60 25.76 2.88
CA ASN A 78 -2.70 26.16 3.95
C ASN A 78 -1.25 26.33 3.48
N ASN A 79 -0.98 26.25 2.16
CA ASN A 79 0.36 26.31 1.58
C ASN A 79 1.34 25.37 2.29
N LEU A 80 0.88 24.15 2.59
CA LEU A 80 1.73 23.12 3.21
C LEU A 80 2.70 22.49 2.20
N THR A 81 2.45 22.74 0.91
CA THR A 81 3.38 22.49 -0.18
C THR A 81 4.41 23.61 -0.25
N GLN A 82 5.69 23.23 -0.22
CA GLN A 82 6.90 24.06 -0.39
C GLN A 82 6.80 25.58 -0.23
N SER A 83 7.52 26.07 0.79
CA SER A 83 8.27 27.34 0.70
C SER A 83 9.69 27.06 0.21
N SER A 84 10.39 28.06 -0.33
CA SER A 84 11.67 27.99 -1.06
C SER A 84 12.93 27.54 -0.28
N SER A 85 12.79 26.78 0.81
CA SER A 85 13.89 26.38 1.71
C SER A 85 13.97 24.87 2.00
N SER A 86 13.53 24.00 1.08
CA SER A 86 13.43 22.54 1.32
C SER A 86 14.73 21.87 1.78
N THR A 87 14.63 21.02 2.79
CA THR A 87 15.71 20.16 3.32
C THR A 87 15.63 18.71 2.82
N LEU A 88 14.44 18.17 2.47
CA LEU A 88 14.28 16.78 2.03
C LEU A 88 13.89 16.64 0.55
N SER A 89 14.64 15.80 -0.17
CA SER A 89 14.36 15.41 -1.56
C SER A 89 14.60 13.92 -1.73
N TRP A 90 13.69 13.24 -2.42
CA TRP A 90 13.63 11.78 -2.51
C TRP A 90 14.13 11.26 -3.86
N GLN A 91 14.74 10.09 -3.83
CA GLN A 91 15.13 9.31 -4.99
C GLN A 91 14.54 7.90 -4.88
N SER A 92 13.92 7.40 -5.95
CA SER A 92 13.47 6.01 -5.99
C SER A 92 14.67 5.05 -5.99
N VAL A 93 14.53 3.97 -5.22
CA VAL A 93 15.47 2.84 -5.14
C VAL A 93 14.91 1.64 -5.93
N GLY A 94 13.68 1.71 -6.45
CA GLY A 94 12.98 0.61 -7.10
C GLY A 94 12.12 -0.20 -6.10
N PRO A 95 11.81 -1.48 -6.35
CA PRO A 95 12.25 -2.29 -7.47
C PRO A 95 11.78 -1.79 -8.84
N THR A 96 12.66 -1.90 -9.84
CA THR A 96 12.35 -1.63 -11.25
C THR A 96 12.29 -2.91 -12.09
N ASN A 97 12.40 -4.08 -11.45
CA ASN A 97 12.37 -5.40 -12.09
C ASN A 97 11.36 -6.37 -11.45
N ILE A 98 10.82 -6.02 -10.27
CA ILE A 98 9.82 -6.80 -9.52
C ILE A 98 8.65 -5.85 -9.23
N SER A 99 7.61 -5.91 -10.05
CA SER A 99 6.46 -5.01 -9.96
C SER A 99 5.37 -5.60 -9.06
N GLY A 100 4.47 -4.74 -8.59
CA GLY A 100 3.30 -5.16 -7.81
C GLY A 100 2.06 -5.32 -8.68
N ARG A 101 0.91 -5.35 -8.01
CA ARG A 101 -0.38 -5.68 -8.59
C ARG A 101 -0.86 -4.74 -9.69
N VAL A 102 -1.19 -5.33 -10.84
CA VAL A 102 -1.72 -4.67 -12.04
C VAL A 102 -3.12 -5.20 -12.37
N ARG A 103 -4.09 -4.29 -12.40
CA ARG A 103 -5.51 -4.62 -12.66
C ARG A 103 -6.00 -4.24 -14.05
N SER A 104 -5.30 -3.34 -14.72
CA SER A 104 -5.74 -2.81 -16.01
C SER A 104 -4.56 -2.56 -16.93
N ILE A 105 -4.70 -2.97 -18.18
CA ILE A 105 -3.75 -2.64 -19.25
C ILE A 105 -4.58 -2.15 -20.45
N ALA A 106 -4.37 -0.91 -20.86
CA ALA A 106 -5.03 -0.31 -22.02
C ALA A 106 -4.00 -0.09 -23.13
N VAL A 107 -4.24 -0.69 -24.29
CA VAL A 107 -3.39 -0.54 -25.49
C VAL A 107 -3.98 0.56 -26.35
N ASP A 108 -3.15 1.51 -26.80
CA ASP A 108 -3.59 2.56 -27.72
C ASP A 108 -3.95 1.92 -29.07
N PRO A 109 -5.20 2.07 -29.54
CA PRO A 109 -5.65 1.44 -30.78
C PRO A 109 -4.98 2.00 -32.04
N ALA A 110 -4.48 3.25 -31.98
CA ALA A 110 -3.75 3.87 -33.10
C ALA A 110 -2.25 3.54 -33.08
N HIS A 111 -1.69 3.29 -31.90
CA HIS A 111 -0.25 3.04 -31.70
C HIS A 111 -0.03 1.88 -30.72
N PRO A 112 -0.04 0.61 -31.16
CA PRO A 112 0.01 -0.53 -30.25
C PRO A 112 1.25 -0.61 -29.34
N ASP A 113 2.36 0.07 -29.67
CA ASP A 113 3.52 0.18 -28.78
C ASP A 113 3.30 1.15 -27.61
N THR A 114 2.25 1.98 -27.68
CA THR A 114 1.78 2.80 -26.57
C THR A 114 0.77 2.03 -25.75
N MET A 115 1.10 1.80 -24.47
CA MET A 115 0.18 1.17 -23.51
C MET A 115 0.19 1.92 -22.19
N TYR A 116 -0.91 1.78 -21.45
CA TYR A 116 -1.05 2.28 -20.09
C TYR A 116 -1.32 1.12 -19.15
N CYS A 117 -0.59 1.07 -18.05
CA CYS A 117 -0.74 0.10 -16.97
C CYS A 117 -1.35 0.80 -15.75
N GLY A 118 -2.42 0.23 -15.22
CA GLY A 118 -3.11 0.68 -14.01
C GLY A 118 -2.80 -0.28 -12.86
N SER A 119 -1.97 0.20 -11.92
CA SER A 119 -1.61 -0.54 -10.71
C SER A 119 -2.59 -0.24 -9.57
N VAL A 120 -2.79 -1.24 -8.72
CA VAL A 120 -3.48 -1.02 -7.44
C VAL A 120 -2.51 -0.32 -6.50
N SER A 121 -2.92 0.85 -6.00
CA SER A 121 -2.13 1.81 -5.20
C SER A 121 -0.87 2.42 -5.84
N GLY A 122 -0.39 1.89 -6.98
CA GLY A 122 0.79 2.40 -7.68
C GLY A 122 0.56 3.38 -8.83
N GLY A 123 -0.70 3.66 -9.17
CA GLY A 123 -1.08 4.66 -10.16
C GLY A 123 -1.05 4.17 -11.60
N ILE A 124 -1.03 5.12 -12.53
CA ILE A 124 -0.98 4.88 -13.98
C ILE A 124 0.47 5.04 -14.47
N TRP A 125 0.89 4.10 -15.30
CA TRP A 125 2.18 4.07 -15.97
C TRP A 125 1.98 3.99 -17.47
N LYS A 126 2.84 4.66 -18.25
CA LYS A 126 2.80 4.68 -19.71
C LYS A 126 4.08 4.12 -20.29
N THR A 127 3.95 3.28 -21.30
CA THR A 127 5.03 2.89 -22.21
C THR A 127 4.72 3.42 -23.62
N THR A 128 5.76 3.63 -24.42
CA THR A 128 5.67 3.94 -25.86
C THR A 128 6.55 3.02 -26.71
N ASP A 129 7.11 1.96 -26.11
CA ASP A 129 8.07 1.03 -26.70
C ASP A 129 7.63 -0.43 -26.55
N GLY A 130 6.32 -0.66 -26.40
CA GLY A 130 5.74 -2.00 -26.27
C GLY A 130 6.01 -2.67 -24.93
N GLY A 131 6.21 -1.86 -23.88
CA GLY A 131 6.41 -2.29 -22.48
C GLY A 131 7.85 -2.59 -22.12
N LEU A 132 8.83 -2.12 -22.90
CA LEU A 132 10.25 -2.28 -22.57
C LEU A 132 10.68 -1.30 -21.47
N SER A 133 10.03 -0.14 -21.36
CA SER A 133 10.18 0.83 -20.27
C SER A 133 8.84 1.51 -19.92
N TRP A 134 8.72 1.98 -18.67
CA TRP A 134 7.51 2.62 -18.16
C TRP A 134 7.80 3.96 -17.47
N LEU A 135 6.89 4.92 -17.65
CA LEU A 135 6.93 6.23 -17.00
C LEU A 135 5.65 6.48 -16.19
N PRO A 136 5.74 6.99 -14.96
CA PRO A 136 4.57 7.28 -14.16
C PRO A 136 3.78 8.47 -14.73
N LYS A 137 2.47 8.47 -14.51
CA LYS A 137 1.53 9.46 -15.06
C LYS A 137 0.57 10.05 -14.02
N THR A 138 0.64 9.61 -12.78
CA THR A 138 -0.30 10.01 -11.73
C THR A 138 0.37 10.34 -10.40
N ASP A 139 1.67 10.63 -10.35
CA ASP A 139 2.38 10.87 -9.09
C ASP A 139 1.69 11.93 -8.21
N ASP A 140 1.17 12.99 -8.85
CA ASP A 140 0.43 14.07 -8.19
C ASP A 140 -1.09 13.89 -8.19
N ALA A 141 -1.61 12.80 -8.74
CA ALA A 141 -3.05 12.59 -8.87
C ALA A 141 -3.72 12.43 -7.50
N SER A 142 -5.00 12.76 -7.45
CA SER A 142 -5.77 12.70 -6.21
C SER A 142 -5.99 11.28 -5.68
N ASN A 143 -5.74 10.25 -6.50
CA ASN A 143 -5.89 8.84 -6.13
C ASN A 143 -5.04 7.97 -7.06
N LEU A 144 -4.32 7.00 -6.50
CA LEU A 144 -3.44 6.08 -7.23
C LEU A 144 -4.03 4.68 -7.40
N VAL A 145 -5.26 4.44 -6.94
CA VAL A 145 -5.89 3.12 -6.94
C VAL A 145 -6.63 2.93 -8.26
N ILE A 146 -5.98 2.30 -9.24
CA ILE A 146 -6.52 2.15 -10.59
C ILE A 146 -7.08 0.75 -10.80
N GLY A 147 -8.39 0.65 -11.08
CA GLY A 147 -9.08 -0.63 -11.30
C GLY A 147 -9.31 -0.97 -12.76
N THR A 148 -9.51 0.04 -13.62
CA THR A 148 -9.86 -0.15 -15.04
C THR A 148 -9.53 1.11 -15.85
N MET A 149 -9.19 0.97 -17.13
CA MET A 149 -8.92 2.09 -18.03
C MET A 149 -9.47 1.83 -19.42
N VAL A 150 -9.89 2.91 -20.10
CA VAL A 150 -10.26 2.92 -21.51
C VAL A 150 -9.64 4.14 -22.20
N ILE A 151 -9.21 3.95 -23.45
CA ILE A 151 -8.67 5.01 -24.31
C ILE A 151 -9.72 5.32 -25.36
N ASP A 152 -9.91 6.60 -25.68
CA ASP A 152 -10.76 7.02 -26.78
C ASP A 152 -10.23 6.46 -28.12
N PRO A 153 -11.01 5.65 -28.85
CA PRO A 153 -10.54 5.00 -30.06
C PRO A 153 -10.32 5.96 -31.24
N THR A 154 -10.78 7.20 -31.14
CA THR A 154 -10.61 8.25 -32.15
C THR A 154 -9.57 9.30 -31.76
N ASN A 155 -9.14 9.32 -30.49
CA ASN A 155 -8.16 10.28 -29.98
C ASN A 155 -7.36 9.71 -28.79
N SER A 156 -6.14 9.21 -29.07
CA SER A 156 -5.25 8.60 -28.08
C SER A 156 -4.83 9.50 -26.91
N ASN A 157 -5.10 10.82 -26.97
CA ASN A 157 -4.86 11.72 -25.85
C ASN A 157 -5.95 11.66 -24.77
N ILE A 158 -7.13 11.14 -25.10
CA ILE A 158 -8.26 11.07 -24.17
C ILE A 158 -8.29 9.70 -23.51
N ILE A 159 -8.13 9.68 -22.20
CA ILE A 159 -8.06 8.46 -21.39
C ILE A 159 -8.96 8.61 -20.18
N TYR A 160 -9.71 7.57 -19.87
CA TYR A 160 -10.53 7.49 -18.67
C TYR A 160 -10.04 6.34 -17.78
N ALA A 161 -9.85 6.61 -16.50
CA ALA A 161 -9.45 5.62 -15.51
C ALA A 161 -10.51 5.51 -14.41
N GLY A 162 -11.05 4.32 -14.22
CA GLY A 162 -11.91 3.99 -13.10
C GLY A 162 -11.05 3.68 -11.88
N THR A 163 -11.34 4.35 -10.77
CA THR A 163 -10.56 4.20 -9.53
C THR A 163 -11.28 3.34 -8.49
N GLY A 164 -10.49 2.81 -7.55
CA GLY A 164 -10.94 1.94 -6.47
C GLY A 164 -11.04 0.48 -6.86
N GLU A 165 -10.78 -0.41 -5.91
CA GLU A 165 -10.77 -1.86 -6.13
C GLU A 165 -12.09 -2.51 -5.69
N GLY A 166 -13.01 -2.80 -6.61
CA GLY A 166 -14.40 -3.16 -6.26
C GLY A 166 -14.74 -4.63 -6.00
N TYR A 167 -13.85 -5.42 -5.39
CA TYR A 167 -14.16 -6.82 -5.00
C TYR A 167 -14.91 -6.97 -3.66
N PHE A 168 -15.28 -5.85 -3.05
CA PHE A 168 -16.07 -5.71 -1.83
C PHE A 168 -15.71 -6.65 -0.67
N ASN A 169 -14.92 -6.07 0.20
CA ASN A 169 -14.92 -6.31 1.62
C ASN A 169 -14.90 -4.92 2.29
N PHE A 170 -14.97 -4.83 3.62
CA PHE A 170 -14.90 -3.52 4.31
C PHE A 170 -13.62 -2.75 3.96
N ASP A 171 -12.71 -3.41 3.24
CA ASP A 171 -11.30 -3.16 3.10
C ASP A 171 -10.67 -2.99 1.73
N ALA A 172 -11.52 -2.88 0.71
CA ALA A 172 -11.11 -2.42 -0.60
C ALA A 172 -10.56 -0.97 -0.58
N LEU A 173 -9.39 -0.78 -1.21
CA LEU A 173 -8.80 0.55 -1.42
C LEU A 173 -9.77 1.45 -2.18
N ARG A 174 -10.22 2.52 -1.51
CA ARG A 174 -11.27 3.38 -2.03
C ARG A 174 -10.77 4.31 -3.13
N GLY A 175 -11.51 4.36 -4.24
CA GLY A 175 -11.30 5.31 -5.34
C GLY A 175 -11.92 6.69 -5.08
N VAL A 176 -11.90 7.52 -6.12
CA VAL A 176 -12.55 8.85 -6.17
C VAL A 176 -13.58 8.96 -7.31
N GLY A 177 -13.89 7.85 -7.99
CA GLY A 177 -14.73 7.80 -9.17
C GLY A 177 -13.91 7.60 -10.44
N VAL A 178 -14.16 8.41 -11.47
CA VAL A 178 -13.43 8.35 -12.75
C VAL A 178 -12.43 9.49 -12.85
N LEU A 179 -11.20 9.21 -13.28
CA LEU A 179 -10.23 10.21 -13.70
C LEU A 179 -10.27 10.34 -15.23
N LYS A 180 -10.07 11.56 -15.75
CA LYS A 180 -9.94 11.83 -17.18
C LYS A 180 -8.67 12.61 -17.48
N SER A 181 -7.93 12.16 -18.48
CA SER A 181 -6.86 12.92 -19.13
C SER A 181 -7.29 13.29 -20.55
N THR A 182 -6.80 14.44 -21.04
CA THR A 182 -6.98 14.93 -22.41
C THR A 182 -5.66 15.22 -23.12
N ASP A 183 -4.54 14.82 -22.51
CA ASP A 183 -3.17 15.09 -22.94
C ASP A 183 -2.29 13.81 -22.89
N GLY A 184 -2.90 12.64 -23.02
CA GLY A 184 -2.18 11.36 -23.07
C GLY A 184 -1.57 10.95 -21.73
N GLY A 185 -2.24 11.28 -20.64
CA GLY A 185 -1.87 10.97 -19.26
C GLY A 185 -0.95 11.99 -18.59
N GLY A 186 -0.75 13.17 -19.16
CA GLY A 186 0.05 14.24 -18.54
C GLY A 186 -0.63 14.84 -17.31
N THR A 187 -1.93 15.14 -17.44
CA THR A 187 -2.76 15.69 -16.36
C THR A 187 -4.07 14.92 -16.23
N TRP A 188 -4.63 14.91 -15.02
CA TRP A 188 -5.84 14.16 -14.68
C TRP A 188 -6.85 15.01 -13.93
N THR A 189 -8.12 14.90 -14.33
CA THR A 189 -9.26 15.56 -13.70
C THR A 189 -10.22 14.53 -13.13
N VAL A 190 -10.76 14.80 -11.94
CA VAL A 190 -11.74 13.92 -11.28
C VAL A 190 -13.14 14.22 -11.84
N LEU A 191 -13.79 13.19 -12.38
CA LEU A 191 -15.16 13.21 -12.89
C LEU A 191 -16.05 12.41 -11.96
N ASN A 192 -16.49 13.02 -10.85
CA ASN A 192 -17.18 12.31 -9.78
C ASN A 192 -18.55 12.91 -9.43
N ASN A 193 -19.12 13.68 -10.35
CA ASN A 193 -20.41 14.33 -10.16
C ASN A 193 -21.61 13.36 -10.30
N PHE A 194 -21.33 12.06 -10.52
CA PHE A 194 -22.29 10.96 -10.44
C PHE A 194 -22.42 10.36 -9.04
N LEU A 195 -21.55 10.79 -8.13
CA LEU A 195 -21.61 10.41 -6.73
C LEU A 195 -22.71 11.23 -6.06
N THR A 196 -23.80 10.59 -5.67
CA THR A 196 -24.82 11.25 -4.85
C THR A 196 -24.28 11.46 -3.43
N PRO A 197 -24.68 12.51 -2.70
CA PRO A 197 -24.33 12.70 -1.28
C PRO A 197 -24.81 11.56 -0.36
N ASP A 198 -25.69 10.69 -0.87
CA ASP A 198 -26.10 9.49 -0.15
C ASP A 198 -24.91 8.54 0.04
N VAL A 199 -24.72 8.10 1.26
CA VAL A 199 -23.50 7.50 1.83
C VAL A 199 -23.25 6.06 1.35
N GLN A 200 -23.79 5.70 0.18
CA GLN A 200 -23.66 4.37 -0.38
C GLN A 200 -22.25 4.23 -0.97
N PHE A 201 -21.43 3.41 -0.32
CA PHE A 201 -20.03 3.08 -0.65
C PHE A 201 -19.79 2.68 -2.10
N SER A 202 -20.83 2.26 -2.79
CA SER A 202 -20.83 1.56 -4.05
C SER A 202 -20.20 2.31 -5.22
N TYR A 203 -20.19 3.64 -5.17
CA TYR A 203 -19.80 4.48 -6.31
C TYR A 203 -18.29 4.78 -6.42
N TYR A 204 -17.51 4.43 -5.39
CA TYR A 204 -16.06 4.69 -5.33
C TYR A 204 -15.22 3.52 -5.85
N TYR A 205 -15.87 2.51 -6.42
CA TYR A 205 -15.27 1.27 -6.87
C TYR A 205 -15.73 0.98 -8.28
N ILE A 206 -14.95 1.44 -9.26
CA ILE A 206 -15.28 1.28 -10.68
C ILE A 206 -14.69 -0.03 -11.18
N ASN A 207 -15.52 -1.06 -11.33
CA ASN A 207 -15.10 -2.40 -11.72
C ASN A 207 -14.73 -2.51 -13.20
N LYS A 208 -15.48 -1.80 -14.06
CA LYS A 208 -15.27 -1.79 -15.51
C LYS A 208 -15.70 -0.48 -16.12
N LEU A 209 -14.88 0.06 -17.03
CA LEU A 209 -15.29 1.10 -17.97
C LEU A 209 -15.45 0.51 -19.36
N VAL A 210 -16.47 0.97 -20.08
CA VAL A 210 -16.67 0.68 -21.50
C VAL A 210 -16.94 2.01 -22.21
N ILE A 211 -16.17 2.28 -23.26
CA ILE A 211 -16.34 3.45 -24.14
C ILE A 211 -16.96 2.99 -25.45
N ARG A 212 -17.88 3.80 -26.00
CA ARG A 212 -18.45 3.51 -27.30
C ARG A 212 -17.46 3.85 -28.42
N PRO A 213 -17.27 2.96 -29.41
CA PRO A 213 -16.38 3.22 -30.55
C PRO A 213 -16.94 4.21 -31.56
N ASP A 214 -18.27 4.37 -31.64
CA ASP A 214 -18.96 5.26 -32.58
C ASP A 214 -19.21 6.67 -32.01
N ASP A 215 -19.27 6.82 -30.68
CA ASP A 215 -19.34 8.10 -29.98
C ASP A 215 -18.57 8.03 -28.65
N PRO A 216 -17.28 8.40 -28.63
CA PRO A 216 -16.43 8.35 -27.43
C PRO A 216 -16.87 9.25 -26.27
N ASN A 217 -17.86 10.13 -26.46
CA ASN A 217 -18.47 10.86 -25.35
C ASN A 217 -19.43 10.01 -24.53
N VAL A 218 -19.81 8.84 -25.04
CA VAL A 218 -20.69 7.91 -24.35
C VAL A 218 -19.87 6.81 -23.70
N LEU A 219 -19.93 6.76 -22.37
CA LEU A 219 -19.24 5.75 -21.57
C LEU A 219 -20.20 5.09 -20.59
N TYR A 220 -19.85 3.88 -20.19
CA TYR A 220 -20.53 3.10 -19.17
C TYR A 220 -19.55 2.71 -18.07
N ALA A 221 -20.00 2.83 -16.83
CA ALA A 221 -19.26 2.42 -15.64
C ALA A 221 -20.04 1.34 -14.91
N ALA A 222 -19.47 0.13 -14.86
CA ALA A 222 -19.97 -0.95 -14.01
C ALA A 222 -19.42 -0.77 -12.60
N MET A 223 -20.30 -0.81 -11.62
CA MET A 223 -19.96 -0.62 -10.21
C MET A 223 -20.91 -1.42 -9.32
N ILE A 224 -20.67 -1.36 -8.02
CA ILE A 224 -21.63 -1.86 -7.05
C ILE A 224 -22.93 -1.05 -7.21
N GLY A 225 -24.09 -1.71 -7.16
CA GLY A 225 -25.38 -1.04 -7.28
C GLY A 225 -25.80 -0.69 -8.71
N GLY A 226 -25.03 -1.08 -9.73
CA GLY A 226 -25.47 -1.14 -11.13
C GLY A 226 -24.52 -0.50 -12.14
N ILE A 227 -25.10 -0.06 -13.26
CA ILE A 227 -24.38 0.55 -14.37
C ILE A 227 -24.75 2.03 -14.44
N TRP A 228 -23.77 2.89 -14.65
CA TRP A 228 -23.97 4.30 -14.93
C TRP A 228 -23.53 4.63 -16.35
N LYS A 229 -24.24 5.54 -17.00
CA LYS A 229 -23.99 6.01 -18.37
C LYS A 229 -23.75 7.50 -18.39
N THR A 230 -22.74 7.94 -19.13
CA THR A 230 -22.57 9.33 -19.55
C THR A 230 -22.74 9.44 -21.06
N ILE A 231 -23.13 10.62 -21.55
CA ILE A 231 -23.21 10.95 -22.99
C ILE A 231 -22.40 12.21 -23.34
N ASN A 232 -21.63 12.72 -22.38
CA ASN A 232 -20.93 14.00 -22.47
C ASN A 232 -19.50 13.90 -21.90
N GLY A 233 -18.85 12.76 -22.16
CA GLY A 233 -17.46 12.53 -21.81
C GLY A 233 -17.19 12.51 -20.31
N GLY A 234 -18.17 12.00 -19.53
CA GLY A 234 -18.07 11.82 -18.08
C GLY A 234 -18.45 13.04 -17.25
N THR A 235 -18.89 14.14 -17.86
CA THR A 235 -19.29 15.35 -17.13
C THR A 235 -20.64 15.25 -16.45
N ILE A 236 -21.54 14.35 -16.86
CA ILE A 236 -22.78 13.97 -16.16
C ILE A 236 -22.99 12.47 -16.38
N TRP A 237 -23.40 11.76 -15.32
CA TRP A 237 -23.79 10.36 -15.44
C TRP A 237 -25.21 10.12 -14.93
N THR A 238 -25.87 9.15 -15.54
CA THR A 238 -27.22 8.69 -15.22
C THR A 238 -27.17 7.20 -14.91
N LYS A 239 -27.80 6.79 -13.80
CA LYS A 239 -27.92 5.38 -13.43
C LYS A 239 -28.88 4.66 -14.37
N LEU A 240 -28.46 3.51 -14.90
CA LEU A 240 -29.32 2.64 -15.71
C LEU A 240 -30.10 1.67 -14.84
N ILE A 241 -31.34 1.37 -15.25
CA ILE A 241 -32.19 0.37 -14.61
C ILE A 241 -32.01 -0.94 -15.36
N VAL A 242 -31.22 -1.86 -14.79
CA VAL A 242 -30.96 -3.18 -15.38
C VAL A 242 -31.91 -4.23 -14.82
N ASN A 243 -32.13 -4.20 -13.52
CA ASN A 243 -33.08 -5.05 -12.80
C ASN A 243 -33.57 -4.32 -11.53
N SER A 244 -34.54 -4.89 -10.82
CA SER A 244 -35.08 -4.31 -9.57
C SER A 244 -34.17 -4.49 -8.35
N THR A 245 -32.93 -4.96 -8.52
CA THR A 245 -31.99 -5.27 -7.42
C THR A 245 -30.73 -4.43 -7.49
N THR A 246 -30.16 -4.13 -6.32
CA THR A 246 -28.93 -3.33 -6.11
C THR A 246 -27.65 -4.17 -6.20
N LYS A 247 -27.67 -5.29 -6.94
CA LYS A 247 -26.57 -6.27 -6.97
C LYS A 247 -25.28 -5.73 -7.61
N PHE A 248 -24.17 -6.42 -7.33
CA PHE A 248 -22.83 -6.12 -7.84
C PHE A 248 -22.74 -6.36 -9.34
N CYS A 249 -22.48 -5.30 -10.12
CA CYS A 249 -22.08 -5.43 -11.51
C CYS A 249 -20.55 -5.55 -11.55
N MET A 250 -20.06 -6.74 -11.91
CA MET A 250 -18.64 -7.07 -11.83
C MET A 250 -17.91 -6.96 -13.16
N ASP A 251 -18.62 -7.10 -14.28
CA ASP A 251 -18.04 -6.96 -15.62
C ASP A 251 -19.08 -6.47 -16.63
N LEU A 252 -18.60 -5.84 -17.70
CA LEU A 252 -19.39 -5.27 -18.78
C LEU A 252 -18.60 -5.36 -20.08
N VAL A 253 -19.20 -5.92 -21.13
CA VAL A 253 -18.63 -5.96 -22.48
C VAL A 253 -19.64 -5.42 -23.50
N ALA A 254 -19.15 -4.70 -24.50
CA ALA A 254 -19.94 -4.20 -25.62
C ALA A 254 -19.56 -4.91 -26.91
N ASP A 255 -20.54 -5.09 -27.80
CA ASP A 255 -20.28 -5.53 -29.16
C ASP A 255 -19.47 -4.45 -29.90
N PRO A 256 -18.28 -4.77 -30.44
CA PRO A 256 -17.42 -3.80 -31.09
C PRO A 256 -17.96 -3.29 -32.44
N THR A 257 -18.92 -4.00 -33.03
CA THR A 257 -19.56 -3.65 -34.31
C THR A 257 -20.91 -2.97 -34.13
N ASN A 258 -21.60 -3.21 -33.01
CA ASN A 258 -22.85 -2.55 -32.66
C ASN A 258 -22.91 -2.22 -31.16
N PRO A 259 -22.42 -1.05 -30.74
CA PRO A 259 -22.33 -0.67 -29.33
C PRO A 259 -23.68 -0.41 -28.63
N ASN A 260 -24.82 -0.62 -29.31
CA ASN A 260 -26.11 -0.72 -28.64
C ASN A 260 -26.32 -2.11 -28.00
N ILE A 261 -25.55 -3.11 -28.42
CA ILE A 261 -25.55 -4.45 -27.85
C ILE A 261 -24.46 -4.54 -26.78
N MET A 262 -24.86 -4.85 -25.54
CA MET A 262 -23.94 -5.02 -24.42
C MET A 262 -24.40 -6.12 -23.48
N TYR A 263 -23.45 -6.68 -22.73
CA TYR A 263 -23.66 -7.75 -21.78
C TYR A 263 -23.08 -7.37 -20.42
N ALA A 264 -23.90 -7.40 -19.38
CA ALA A 264 -23.52 -7.06 -18.02
C ALA A 264 -23.58 -8.30 -17.12
N ALA A 265 -22.48 -8.55 -16.42
CA ALA A 265 -22.36 -9.63 -15.44
C ALA A 265 -22.70 -9.12 -14.04
N TYR A 266 -23.70 -9.74 -13.42
CA TYR A 266 -24.08 -9.49 -12.05
C TYR A 266 -23.84 -10.72 -11.17
N GLY A 267 -23.27 -10.48 -9.99
CA GLY A 267 -22.98 -11.51 -8.99
C GLY A 267 -21.57 -11.40 -8.43
N LEU A 268 -21.44 -11.62 -7.12
CA LEU A 268 -20.17 -11.70 -6.39
C LEU A 268 -20.34 -12.65 -5.20
N PHE A 269 -20.95 -12.18 -4.11
CA PHE A 269 -21.33 -13.01 -2.94
C PHE A 269 -22.75 -13.58 -3.03
N SER A 270 -23.48 -13.27 -4.09
CA SER A 270 -24.79 -13.88 -4.33
C SER A 270 -24.97 -14.07 -5.81
N SER A 271 -25.50 -15.22 -6.21
CA SER A 271 -25.77 -15.52 -7.61
C SER A 271 -26.71 -14.48 -8.22
N ASP A 272 -26.40 -14.08 -9.45
CA ASP A 272 -27.39 -13.44 -10.31
C ASP A 272 -27.36 -13.97 -11.74
N GLY A 273 -26.46 -13.48 -12.60
CA GLY A 273 -26.37 -13.90 -14.00
C GLY A 273 -26.02 -12.75 -14.95
N ILE A 274 -26.25 -13.00 -16.24
CA ILE A 274 -25.90 -12.08 -17.33
C ILE A 274 -27.16 -11.38 -17.85
N TYR A 275 -27.07 -10.08 -18.08
CA TYR A 275 -28.12 -9.28 -18.71
C TYR A 275 -27.63 -8.74 -20.05
N LYS A 276 -28.50 -8.75 -21.06
CA LYS A 276 -28.24 -8.21 -22.39
C LYS A 276 -29.10 -6.97 -22.64
N THR A 277 -28.52 -5.95 -23.25
CA THR A 277 -29.24 -4.86 -23.90
C THR A 277 -28.99 -4.90 -25.41
N THR A 278 -29.91 -4.35 -26.19
CA THR A 278 -29.78 -4.14 -27.64
C THR A 278 -30.10 -2.69 -28.03
N ASP A 279 -30.32 -1.81 -27.05
CA ASP A 279 -30.78 -0.43 -27.22
C ASP A 279 -29.90 0.58 -26.45
N GLY A 280 -28.63 0.23 -26.26
CA GLY A 280 -27.66 1.11 -25.60
C GLY A 280 -27.91 1.31 -24.11
N GLY A 281 -28.51 0.29 -23.47
CA GLY A 281 -28.73 0.23 -22.03
C GLY A 281 -30.05 0.82 -21.55
N THR A 282 -30.98 1.14 -22.46
CA THR A 282 -32.32 1.65 -22.11
C THR A 282 -33.18 0.54 -21.50
N SER A 283 -33.07 -0.68 -22.01
CA SER A 283 -33.69 -1.88 -21.45
C SER A 283 -32.73 -3.06 -21.43
N TRP A 284 -32.96 -3.97 -20.48
CA TRP A 284 -32.11 -5.14 -20.23
C TRP A 284 -32.96 -6.40 -20.05
N SER A 285 -32.49 -7.50 -20.64
CA SER A 285 -33.11 -8.83 -20.52
C SER A 285 -32.13 -9.81 -19.90
N LYS A 286 -32.57 -10.54 -18.86
CA LYS A 286 -31.74 -11.57 -18.23
C LYS A 286 -31.63 -12.79 -19.14
N LEU A 287 -30.41 -13.30 -19.33
CA LEU A 287 -30.12 -14.48 -20.13
C LEU A 287 -30.20 -15.74 -19.25
N THR A 288 -31.08 -16.68 -19.59
CA THR A 288 -31.34 -17.89 -18.78
C THR A 288 -31.31 -19.19 -19.57
N ASN A 289 -31.48 -19.15 -20.89
CA ASN A 289 -31.56 -20.34 -21.72
C ASN A 289 -30.21 -21.06 -21.82
N GLY A 290 -30.12 -22.27 -21.26
CA GLY A 290 -28.88 -23.06 -21.19
C GLY A 290 -27.83 -22.52 -20.20
N PHE A 291 -28.06 -21.33 -19.61
CA PHE A 291 -27.16 -20.76 -18.62
C PHE A 291 -27.41 -21.39 -17.24
N PRO A 292 -26.37 -21.57 -16.38
CA PRO A 292 -26.57 -22.14 -15.06
C PRO A 292 -27.66 -21.43 -14.24
N SER A 293 -28.53 -22.22 -13.61
CA SER A 293 -29.58 -21.69 -12.72
C SER A 293 -28.96 -21.05 -11.48
N PRO A 294 -29.41 -19.87 -11.01
CA PRO A 294 -28.90 -19.25 -9.77
C PRO A 294 -28.95 -20.17 -8.54
N SER A 295 -29.84 -21.18 -8.55
CA SER A 295 -29.93 -22.22 -7.51
C SER A 295 -28.67 -23.10 -7.41
N THR A 296 -27.79 -23.12 -8.42
CA THR A 296 -26.48 -23.80 -8.36
C THR A 296 -25.43 -23.01 -7.58
N LYS A 297 -25.79 -21.84 -7.02
CA LYS A 297 -24.96 -20.99 -6.14
C LYS A 297 -23.63 -20.57 -6.77
N TYR A 298 -23.64 -19.95 -7.95
CA TYR A 298 -22.46 -19.30 -8.53
C TYR A 298 -22.25 -17.86 -8.03
N GLY A 299 -21.01 -17.38 -8.07
CA GLY A 299 -20.58 -16.08 -7.57
C GLY A 299 -20.25 -15.07 -8.68
N ARG A 300 -18.98 -14.66 -8.74
CA ARG A 300 -18.47 -13.68 -9.72
C ARG A 300 -18.52 -14.26 -11.13
N ILE A 301 -18.79 -13.38 -12.11
CA ILE A 301 -18.81 -13.70 -13.53
C ILE A 301 -17.92 -12.70 -14.27
N SER A 302 -16.99 -13.19 -15.07
CA SER A 302 -16.20 -12.39 -16.01
C SER A 302 -16.59 -12.73 -17.45
N LEU A 303 -16.58 -11.75 -18.35
CA LEU A 303 -17.12 -11.84 -19.71
C LEU A 303 -16.05 -11.54 -20.76
N ALA A 304 -16.11 -12.24 -21.88
CA ALA A 304 -15.36 -11.90 -23.09
C ALA A 304 -16.23 -12.05 -24.33
N ILE A 305 -16.08 -11.12 -25.27
CA ILE A 305 -16.76 -11.13 -26.57
C ILE A 305 -15.70 -11.25 -27.68
N ALA A 306 -15.94 -12.12 -28.66
CA ALA A 306 -15.02 -12.28 -29.77
C ALA A 306 -15.15 -11.10 -30.74
N ALA A 307 -14.10 -10.30 -30.93
CA ALA A 307 -14.16 -9.13 -31.81
C ALA A 307 -14.40 -9.50 -33.28
N SER A 308 -13.83 -10.62 -33.72
CA SER A 308 -13.99 -11.18 -35.07
C SER A 308 -15.38 -11.78 -35.33
N ASN A 309 -16.12 -12.16 -34.29
CA ASN A 309 -17.50 -12.63 -34.39
C ASN A 309 -18.27 -12.33 -33.10
N PRO A 310 -18.91 -11.15 -32.97
CA PRO A 310 -19.57 -10.72 -31.74
C PRO A 310 -20.76 -11.58 -31.28
N SER A 311 -21.21 -12.55 -32.09
CA SER A 311 -22.19 -13.55 -31.66
C SER A 311 -21.59 -14.57 -30.69
N ILE A 312 -20.26 -14.68 -30.63
CA ILE A 312 -19.53 -15.60 -29.76
C ILE A 312 -19.12 -14.88 -28.47
N ILE A 313 -19.58 -15.42 -27.35
CA ILE A 313 -19.39 -14.84 -26.01
C ILE A 313 -18.99 -15.94 -25.05
N TYR A 314 -18.02 -15.64 -24.19
CA TYR A 314 -17.59 -16.51 -23.10
C TYR A 314 -17.89 -15.87 -21.75
N ALA A 315 -18.25 -16.71 -20.78
CA ALA A 315 -18.44 -16.30 -19.39
C ALA A 315 -17.73 -17.28 -18.46
N CYS A 316 -16.88 -16.78 -17.56
CA CYS A 316 -16.22 -17.58 -16.53
C CYS A 316 -16.89 -17.36 -15.18
N LEU A 317 -17.50 -18.41 -14.61
CA LEU A 317 -18.31 -18.34 -13.39
C LEU A 317 -17.57 -19.01 -12.22
N THR A 318 -17.63 -18.37 -11.05
CA THR A 318 -17.20 -19.00 -9.80
C THR A 318 -18.34 -19.77 -9.13
N ASP A 319 -18.05 -20.77 -8.30
CA ASP A 319 -19.03 -21.35 -7.39
C ASP A 319 -19.12 -20.54 -6.06
N SER A 320 -19.91 -21.02 -5.11
CA SER A 320 -20.09 -20.39 -3.78
C SER A 320 -18.90 -20.51 -2.83
N ASN A 321 -17.86 -21.24 -3.25
CA ASN A 321 -16.56 -21.36 -2.59
C ASN A 321 -15.46 -20.70 -3.45
N PHE A 322 -15.85 -19.96 -4.49
CA PHE A 322 -14.98 -19.25 -5.42
C PHE A 322 -14.04 -20.12 -6.25
N TYR A 323 -14.28 -21.44 -6.34
CA TYR A 323 -13.67 -22.30 -7.35
C TYR A 323 -14.35 -22.07 -8.71
N THR A 324 -13.80 -22.64 -9.78
CA THR A 324 -14.48 -22.61 -11.08
C THR A 324 -15.77 -23.42 -11.03
N HIS A 325 -16.92 -22.75 -11.17
CA HIS A 325 -18.18 -23.43 -11.39
C HIS A 325 -18.22 -23.98 -12.81
N SER A 326 -18.08 -23.09 -13.80
CA SER A 326 -18.01 -23.46 -15.21
C SER A 326 -17.55 -22.28 -16.07
N ILE A 327 -17.04 -22.60 -17.27
CA ILE A 327 -16.95 -21.65 -18.37
C ILE A 327 -18.16 -21.92 -19.29
N GLN A 328 -18.87 -20.87 -19.68
CA GLN A 328 -20.01 -20.95 -20.59
C GLN A 328 -19.66 -20.27 -21.91
N LYS A 329 -20.12 -20.84 -23.01
CA LYS A 329 -20.01 -20.28 -24.37
C LYS A 329 -21.41 -20.06 -24.94
N SER A 330 -21.59 -18.94 -25.60
CA SER A 330 -22.71 -18.70 -26.51
C SER A 330 -22.16 -18.48 -27.92
N THR A 331 -22.88 -18.92 -28.93
CA THR A 331 -22.54 -18.70 -30.36
C THR A 331 -23.64 -17.92 -31.11
N ASP A 332 -24.68 -17.47 -30.40
CA ASP A 332 -25.88 -16.84 -30.94
C ASP A 332 -26.20 -15.51 -30.23
N GLY A 333 -25.15 -14.83 -29.75
CA GLY A 333 -25.26 -13.54 -29.08
C GLY A 333 -25.97 -13.62 -27.73
N GLY A 334 -25.81 -14.73 -27.00
CA GLY A 334 -26.36 -14.95 -25.67
C GLY A 334 -27.79 -15.49 -25.64
N SER A 335 -28.35 -15.89 -26.79
CA SER A 335 -29.71 -16.45 -26.87
C SER A 335 -29.77 -17.87 -26.30
N SER A 336 -28.67 -18.62 -26.38
CA SER A 336 -28.45 -19.88 -25.68
C SER A 336 -26.99 -20.02 -25.23
N TRP A 337 -26.78 -20.80 -24.17
CA TRP A 337 -25.47 -21.06 -23.58
C TRP A 337 -25.21 -22.55 -23.44
N THR A 338 -23.96 -22.95 -23.63
CA THR A 338 -23.47 -24.30 -23.40
C THR A 338 -22.20 -24.27 -22.56
N ALA A 339 -21.97 -25.32 -21.78
CA ALA A 339 -20.75 -25.43 -21.00
C ALA A 339 -19.54 -25.74 -21.90
N ALA A 340 -18.48 -24.96 -21.72
CA ALA A 340 -17.14 -25.30 -22.20
C ALA A 340 -16.46 -26.26 -21.20
N ALA A 341 -15.30 -26.81 -21.58
CA ALA A 341 -14.48 -27.58 -20.65
C ALA A 341 -13.96 -26.68 -19.52
N THR A 342 -13.73 -27.28 -18.34
CA THR A 342 -13.12 -26.61 -17.20
C THR A 342 -11.60 -26.71 -17.27
N PRO A 343 -10.84 -25.60 -17.18
CA PRO A 343 -9.39 -25.66 -17.10
C PRO A 343 -8.94 -26.36 -15.81
N PHE A 344 -8.15 -27.42 -15.99
CA PHE A 344 -7.61 -28.24 -14.90
C PHE A 344 -6.24 -27.71 -14.47
N ASP A 345 -6.07 -27.43 -13.17
CA ASP A 345 -4.79 -27.00 -12.61
C ASP A 345 -4.35 -27.97 -11.50
N SER A 346 -3.17 -28.57 -11.64
CA SER A 346 -2.64 -29.55 -10.70
C SER A 346 -1.80 -28.95 -9.58
N GLU A 347 -1.68 -27.62 -9.49
CA GLU A 347 -0.97 -26.99 -8.38
C GLU A 347 -1.62 -27.35 -7.03
N PRO A 348 -0.82 -27.51 -5.96
CA PRO A 348 -1.36 -27.67 -4.61
C PRO A 348 -2.34 -26.53 -4.27
N LEU A 349 -3.37 -26.82 -3.47
CA LEU A 349 -4.34 -25.85 -2.92
C LEU A 349 -5.41 -25.31 -3.89
N VAL A 350 -5.39 -25.65 -5.19
CA VAL A 350 -6.37 -25.12 -6.18
C VAL A 350 -7.57 -26.04 -6.47
N ASN A 351 -7.68 -27.18 -5.78
CA ASN A 351 -8.74 -28.19 -5.94
C ASN A 351 -9.01 -28.55 -7.42
N ASN A 352 -7.95 -28.76 -8.19
CA ASN A 352 -8.01 -29.17 -9.61
C ASN A 352 -8.67 -28.16 -10.57
N THR A 353 -8.84 -26.89 -10.19
CA THR A 353 -9.43 -25.83 -11.06
C THR A 353 -8.59 -24.56 -11.06
N HIS A 354 -8.49 -23.88 -12.21
CA HIS A 354 -7.61 -22.72 -12.38
C HIS A 354 -7.89 -21.52 -11.45
N LEU A 355 -9.12 -21.34 -10.97
CA LEU A 355 -9.47 -20.24 -10.05
C LEU A 355 -9.08 -20.54 -8.59
N GLY A 356 -8.86 -21.81 -8.23
CA GLY A 356 -8.29 -22.20 -6.94
C GLY A 356 -8.98 -21.68 -5.67
N GLY A 357 -10.28 -21.41 -5.69
CA GLY A 357 -11.00 -20.85 -4.53
C GLY A 357 -10.81 -19.34 -4.36
N GLN A 358 -10.18 -18.69 -5.34
CA GLN A 358 -9.88 -17.25 -5.36
C GLN A 358 -10.63 -16.51 -6.47
N GLY A 359 -11.59 -17.13 -7.17
CA GLY A 359 -12.28 -16.53 -8.31
C GLY A 359 -13.07 -15.24 -8.01
N TRP A 360 -13.27 -14.88 -6.74
CA TRP A 360 -13.77 -13.55 -6.35
C TRP A 360 -12.72 -12.45 -6.64
N TYR A 361 -11.44 -12.78 -6.49
CA TYR A 361 -10.26 -11.94 -6.62
C TYR A 361 -9.63 -12.02 -8.02
N ASN A 362 -9.25 -13.22 -8.48
CA ASN A 362 -8.55 -13.46 -9.75
C ASN A 362 -9.42 -14.27 -10.74
N ASN A 363 -10.28 -13.59 -11.51
CA ASN A 363 -11.08 -14.22 -12.55
C ASN A 363 -11.09 -13.34 -13.80
N VAL A 364 -10.36 -13.75 -14.84
CA VAL A 364 -10.26 -13.02 -16.10
C VAL A 364 -10.35 -13.97 -17.28
N ILE A 365 -11.05 -13.56 -18.34
CA ILE A 365 -11.18 -14.29 -19.59
C ILE A 365 -11.13 -13.30 -20.75
N ALA A 366 -10.48 -13.66 -21.85
CA ALA A 366 -10.35 -12.84 -23.06
C ALA A 366 -10.30 -13.72 -24.31
N VAL A 367 -10.84 -13.23 -25.42
CA VAL A 367 -10.86 -13.93 -26.70
C VAL A 367 -9.96 -13.18 -27.67
N ASP A 368 -9.14 -13.92 -28.44
CA ASP A 368 -8.28 -13.36 -29.47
C ASP A 368 -9.12 -12.51 -30.45
N PRO A 369 -8.66 -11.29 -30.80
CA PRO A 369 -9.44 -10.37 -31.62
C PRO A 369 -9.62 -10.87 -33.06
N SER A 370 -8.75 -11.77 -33.54
CA SER A 370 -8.76 -12.30 -34.90
C SER A 370 -9.43 -13.68 -35.02
N ASN A 371 -9.50 -14.45 -33.92
CA ASN A 371 -10.00 -15.82 -33.95
C ASN A 371 -10.87 -16.15 -32.71
N PRO A 372 -12.18 -16.40 -32.88
CA PRO A 372 -13.08 -16.65 -31.75
C PRO A 372 -12.81 -17.98 -31.01
N ASP A 373 -12.02 -18.89 -31.59
CA ASP A 373 -11.67 -20.17 -30.96
C ASP A 373 -10.39 -20.12 -30.13
N ILE A 374 -9.62 -19.03 -30.22
CA ILE A 374 -8.46 -18.79 -29.36
C ILE A 374 -8.92 -17.99 -28.14
N VAL A 375 -8.90 -18.62 -26.96
CA VAL A 375 -9.39 -18.04 -25.72
C VAL A 375 -8.35 -18.19 -24.64
N TYR A 376 -8.11 -17.12 -23.88
CA TYR A 376 -7.24 -17.10 -22.72
C TYR A 376 -8.09 -16.90 -21.47
N THR A 377 -7.76 -17.62 -20.39
CA THR A 377 -8.39 -17.42 -19.07
C THR A 377 -7.32 -17.48 -18.00
N GLY A 378 -7.53 -16.74 -16.92
CA GLY A 378 -6.58 -16.60 -15.82
C GLY A 378 -7.27 -16.70 -14.47
N GLY A 379 -6.60 -17.39 -13.55
CA GLY A 379 -6.91 -17.44 -12.12
C GLY A 379 -5.59 -17.36 -11.36
N ILE A 380 -5.17 -18.46 -10.75
CA ILE A 380 -3.80 -18.59 -10.23
C ILE A 380 -2.80 -18.56 -11.39
N ASN A 381 -2.92 -19.52 -12.32
CA ASN A 381 -2.11 -19.61 -13.53
C ASN A 381 -2.90 -19.20 -14.79
N LEU A 382 -2.19 -19.07 -15.92
CA LEU A 382 -2.76 -18.78 -17.24
C LEU A 382 -3.09 -20.07 -18.00
N PHE A 383 -4.23 -20.05 -18.69
CA PHE A 383 -4.73 -21.14 -19.52
C PHE A 383 -5.13 -20.63 -20.90
N LYS A 384 -4.92 -21.48 -21.92
CA LYS A 384 -5.29 -21.20 -23.30
C LYS A 384 -6.12 -22.33 -23.90
N SER A 385 -7.13 -21.96 -24.68
CA SER A 385 -7.84 -22.84 -25.61
C SER A 385 -7.56 -22.38 -27.04
N THR A 386 -7.49 -23.34 -27.97
CA THR A 386 -7.37 -23.10 -29.42
C THR A 386 -8.53 -23.72 -30.21
N ASN A 387 -9.52 -24.25 -29.51
CA ASN A 387 -10.69 -24.94 -30.07
C ASN A 387 -11.98 -24.46 -29.40
N GLY A 388 -12.00 -23.17 -29.05
CA GLY A 388 -13.17 -22.47 -28.57
C GLY A 388 -13.68 -22.95 -27.22
N GLY A 389 -12.79 -23.44 -26.34
CA GLY A 389 -13.10 -23.89 -24.99
C GLY A 389 -13.40 -25.38 -24.86
N THR A 390 -13.23 -26.17 -25.93
CA THR A 390 -13.42 -27.64 -25.87
C THR A 390 -12.33 -28.32 -25.03
N SER A 391 -11.11 -27.77 -25.04
CA SER A 391 -10.03 -28.15 -24.13
C SER A 391 -9.16 -26.95 -23.77
N TRP A 392 -8.42 -27.07 -22.66
CA TRP A 392 -7.54 -26.04 -22.14
C TRP A 392 -6.15 -26.58 -21.85
N THR A 393 -5.14 -25.78 -22.12
CA THR A 393 -3.73 -26.05 -21.79
C THR A 393 -3.27 -24.99 -20.80
N ARG A 394 -2.66 -25.41 -19.68
CA ARG A 394 -1.94 -24.50 -18.78
C ARG A 394 -0.70 -23.99 -19.50
N ILE A 395 -0.58 -22.66 -19.65
CA ILE A 395 0.53 -22.03 -20.37
C ILE A 395 1.53 -21.34 -19.45
N SER A 396 1.21 -21.12 -18.17
CA SER A 396 2.17 -20.60 -17.19
C SER A 396 2.23 -21.45 -15.91
N ASN A 397 3.32 -21.31 -15.17
CA ASN A 397 3.45 -21.83 -13.82
C ASN A 397 4.10 -20.77 -12.92
N GLY A 398 3.33 -20.18 -12.01
CA GLY A 398 3.83 -19.15 -11.09
C GLY A 398 4.83 -19.65 -10.03
N TYR A 399 5.01 -20.96 -9.92
CA TYR A 399 6.00 -21.60 -9.04
C TYR A 399 7.07 -22.37 -9.83
N GLY A 400 7.12 -22.20 -11.16
CA GLY A 400 7.98 -22.98 -12.04
C GLY A 400 8.15 -22.36 -13.41
N SER A 401 8.25 -23.22 -14.43
CA SER A 401 8.49 -22.81 -15.82
C SER A 401 7.33 -23.21 -16.75
N PRO A 402 6.94 -22.37 -17.72
CA PRO A 402 7.41 -20.99 -17.90
C PRO A 402 6.79 -20.05 -16.84
N TYR A 403 7.63 -19.22 -16.25
CA TYR A 403 7.24 -18.36 -15.14
C TYR A 403 6.39 -17.17 -15.60
N VAL A 404 5.24 -17.02 -14.97
CA VAL A 404 4.43 -15.80 -14.93
C VAL A 404 3.89 -15.74 -13.50
N HIS A 405 4.01 -14.60 -12.84
CA HIS A 405 3.53 -14.45 -11.47
C HIS A 405 2.05 -14.87 -11.36
N VAL A 406 1.67 -15.46 -10.23
CA VAL A 406 0.29 -15.89 -9.96
C VAL A 406 -0.71 -14.71 -9.89
N ASP A 407 -1.99 -15.03 -9.82
CA ASP A 407 -3.11 -14.11 -9.60
C ASP A 407 -3.37 -13.15 -10.76
N GLN A 408 -3.96 -13.72 -11.82
CA GLN A 408 -4.21 -13.05 -13.08
C GLN A 408 -5.43 -12.11 -12.99
N HIS A 409 -5.24 -10.87 -13.43
CA HIS A 409 -6.22 -9.81 -13.30
C HIS A 409 -6.59 -9.14 -14.63
N ALA A 410 -5.67 -9.10 -15.59
CA ALA A 410 -5.88 -8.49 -16.89
C ALA A 410 -5.31 -9.36 -18.01
N ILE A 411 -6.04 -9.44 -19.12
CA ILE A 411 -5.59 -10.01 -20.39
C ILE A 411 -5.99 -9.03 -21.49
N THR A 412 -5.03 -8.60 -22.30
CA THR A 412 -5.26 -7.71 -23.44
C THR A 412 -4.39 -8.11 -24.62
N PHE A 413 -4.65 -7.49 -25.78
CA PHE A 413 -3.97 -7.82 -27.04
C PHE A 413 -3.25 -6.60 -27.60
N GLN A 414 -1.98 -6.78 -27.91
CA GLN A 414 -1.10 -5.78 -28.51
C GLN A 414 -0.73 -6.26 -29.91
N GLY A 415 -1.57 -5.95 -30.91
CA GLY A 415 -1.49 -6.59 -32.23
C GLY A 415 -1.72 -8.10 -32.11
N SER A 416 -0.76 -8.91 -32.56
CA SER A 416 -0.79 -10.38 -32.40
C SER A 416 -0.25 -10.87 -31.05
N ASN A 417 0.32 -9.98 -30.23
CA ASN A 417 0.88 -10.33 -28.93
C ASN A 417 -0.21 -10.35 -27.86
N THR A 418 -0.07 -11.21 -26.86
CA THR A 418 -0.95 -11.20 -25.67
C THR A 418 -0.19 -10.66 -24.48
N VAL A 419 -0.82 -9.74 -23.75
CA VAL A 419 -0.25 -9.07 -22.57
C VAL A 419 -1.13 -9.36 -21.35
N PHE A 420 -0.48 -9.67 -20.24
CA PHE A 420 -1.10 -10.11 -19.00
C PHE A 420 -0.72 -9.16 -17.85
N GLY A 421 -1.67 -8.88 -16.96
CA GLY A 421 -1.44 -8.16 -15.71
C GLY A 421 -1.85 -9.01 -14.51
N ASN A 422 -1.03 -9.02 -13.46
CA ASN A 422 -1.19 -9.85 -12.26
C ASN A 422 -0.52 -9.19 -11.03
N ASP A 423 -0.41 -9.94 -9.92
CA ASP A 423 0.15 -9.46 -8.65
C ASP A 423 1.66 -9.20 -8.66
N GLY A 424 2.35 -9.65 -9.72
CA GLY A 424 3.78 -9.42 -9.97
C GLY A 424 4.07 -8.52 -11.17
N GLY A 425 3.09 -7.78 -11.68
CA GLY A 425 3.27 -6.81 -12.75
C GLY A 425 2.72 -7.23 -14.12
N VAL A 426 3.51 -7.02 -15.17
CA VAL A 426 3.10 -7.19 -16.57
C VAL A 426 3.98 -8.21 -17.28
N PHE A 427 3.33 -9.12 -18.02
CA PHE A 427 4.00 -10.15 -18.81
C PHE A 427 3.45 -10.19 -20.23
N LYS A 428 4.26 -10.58 -21.20
CA LYS A 428 3.88 -10.67 -22.63
C LYS A 428 4.30 -12.00 -23.24
N THR A 429 3.48 -12.52 -24.14
CA THR A 429 3.87 -13.61 -25.04
C THR A 429 3.67 -13.20 -26.50
N THR A 430 4.60 -13.63 -27.34
CA THR A 430 4.58 -13.41 -28.80
C THR A 430 4.41 -14.71 -29.58
N ASP A 431 4.45 -15.87 -28.90
CA ASP A 431 4.33 -17.21 -29.47
C ASP A 431 3.09 -17.97 -28.95
N GLY A 432 2.17 -17.23 -28.35
CA GLY A 432 0.89 -17.75 -27.89
C GLY A 432 0.99 -18.59 -26.62
N GLY A 433 1.98 -18.34 -25.76
CA GLY A 433 2.11 -18.91 -24.41
C GLY A 433 3.16 -20.00 -24.27
N THR A 434 4.09 -20.14 -25.23
CA THR A 434 5.25 -21.05 -25.08
C THR A 434 6.37 -20.36 -24.30
N THR A 435 6.60 -19.07 -24.55
CA THR A 435 7.52 -18.23 -23.78
C THR A 435 6.86 -16.94 -23.33
N PHE A 436 7.39 -16.38 -22.24
CA PHE A 436 6.92 -15.13 -21.64
C PHE A 436 8.09 -14.19 -21.37
N GLN A 437 7.86 -12.92 -21.65
CA GLN A 437 8.74 -11.81 -21.32
C GLN A 437 8.09 -11.02 -20.18
N SER A 438 8.84 -10.77 -19.09
CA SER A 438 8.44 -9.77 -18.11
C SER A 438 8.63 -8.37 -18.71
N LEU A 439 7.63 -7.52 -18.52
CA LEU A 439 7.61 -6.11 -18.93
C LEU A 439 7.72 -5.18 -17.72
N ASN A 440 8.39 -5.62 -16.65
CA ASN A 440 8.44 -4.89 -15.37
C ASN A 440 9.51 -3.81 -15.29
N ASN A 441 10.34 -3.65 -16.33
CA ASN A 441 11.42 -2.66 -16.37
C ASN A 441 10.90 -1.25 -16.08
N ASP A 442 11.44 -0.61 -15.04
CA ASP A 442 11.05 0.73 -14.55
C ASP A 442 9.62 0.83 -13.97
N LEU A 443 8.86 -0.26 -13.95
CA LEU A 443 7.50 -0.30 -13.40
C LEU A 443 7.53 -0.49 -11.86
N ALA A 444 7.96 0.55 -11.15
CA ALA A 444 8.11 0.53 -9.69
C ALA A 444 6.76 0.60 -8.96
N THR A 445 6.06 -0.53 -8.92
CA THR A 445 4.69 -0.65 -8.36
C THR A 445 4.60 -1.57 -7.15
N THR A 446 5.74 -2.05 -6.63
CA THR A 446 5.80 -2.96 -5.49
C THR A 446 5.14 -2.35 -4.25
N GLN A 447 4.36 -3.17 -3.55
CA GLN A 447 3.60 -2.79 -2.36
C GLN A 447 4.32 -3.26 -1.10
N PHE A 448 5.21 -2.42 -0.55
CA PHE A 448 5.88 -2.72 0.71
C PHE A 448 4.93 -2.57 1.92
N TYR A 449 5.09 -3.46 2.90
CA TYR A 449 4.52 -3.31 4.24
C TYR A 449 5.52 -2.73 5.24
N SER A 450 6.81 -3.02 5.06
CA SER A 450 7.92 -2.55 5.91
C SER A 450 9.22 -2.50 5.11
N GLY A 451 10.22 -1.77 5.61
CA GLY A 451 11.57 -1.74 5.07
C GLY A 451 12.62 -1.68 6.16
N ALA A 452 13.79 -2.28 5.91
CA ALA A 452 14.94 -2.22 6.80
C ALA A 452 16.23 -2.03 6.01
N VAL A 453 17.10 -1.13 6.48
CA VAL A 453 18.37 -0.79 5.83
C VAL A 453 19.56 -1.39 6.55
N HIS A 454 20.54 -1.85 5.78
CA HIS A 454 21.85 -2.19 6.31
C HIS A 454 22.49 -0.94 6.95
N PRO A 455 23.13 -1.06 8.13
CA PRO A 455 23.61 0.09 8.90
C PRO A 455 24.69 0.97 8.22
N SER A 456 25.20 0.59 7.05
CA SER A 456 26.36 1.24 6.42
C SER A 456 26.51 1.00 4.92
N ALA A 457 25.91 -0.06 4.37
CA ALA A 457 25.95 -0.39 2.96
C ALA A 457 24.63 -0.06 2.26
N GLU A 458 24.66 0.07 0.94
CA GLU A 458 23.47 0.22 0.08
C GLU A 458 22.81 -1.15 -0.13
N ILE A 459 22.38 -1.76 0.97
CA ILE A 459 21.65 -3.02 1.02
C ILE A 459 20.35 -2.76 1.77
N TYR A 460 19.24 -3.11 1.15
CA TYR A 460 17.90 -2.86 1.66
C TYR A 460 17.11 -4.15 1.68
N TYR A 461 16.22 -4.27 2.65
CA TYR A 461 15.26 -5.34 2.76
C TYR A 461 13.87 -4.74 2.90
N GLY A 462 12.86 -5.48 2.45
CA GLY A 462 11.49 -5.10 2.76
C GLY A 462 10.53 -6.23 2.46
N GLY A 463 9.55 -6.39 3.34
CA GLY A 463 8.43 -7.29 3.12
C GLY A 463 7.38 -6.64 2.22
N THR A 464 6.84 -7.42 1.29
CA THR A 464 5.91 -6.95 0.27
C THR A 464 4.68 -7.83 0.17
N GLN A 465 3.59 -7.25 -0.32
CA GLN A 465 2.40 -7.98 -0.71
C GLN A 465 2.69 -8.88 -1.92
N ASP A 466 2.38 -10.18 -1.79
CA ASP A 466 2.46 -11.24 -2.81
C ASP A 466 3.84 -11.51 -3.46
N ASN A 467 4.81 -10.61 -3.27
CA ASN A 467 6.15 -10.66 -3.86
C ASN A 467 7.26 -10.99 -2.83
N GLY A 468 6.86 -11.37 -1.63
CA GLY A 468 7.72 -11.92 -0.60
C GLY A 468 8.56 -10.88 0.12
N THR A 469 9.67 -11.33 0.70
CA THR A 469 10.73 -10.45 1.19
C THR A 469 11.71 -10.17 0.06
N LEU A 470 11.89 -8.89 -0.24
CA LEU A 470 12.84 -8.43 -1.24
C LEU A 470 14.14 -7.98 -0.58
N ARG A 471 15.26 -8.18 -1.29
CA ARG A 471 16.56 -7.62 -0.96
C ARG A 471 17.10 -6.85 -2.16
N PHE A 472 17.58 -5.64 -1.92
CA PHE A 472 18.42 -4.91 -2.87
C PHE A 472 19.90 -5.20 -2.60
N LEU A 473 20.60 -5.68 -3.61
CA LEU A 473 22.06 -5.72 -3.66
C LEU A 473 22.48 -5.46 -5.12
N ALA A 474 22.65 -4.19 -5.47
CA ALA A 474 22.76 -3.66 -6.84
C ALA A 474 21.53 -3.90 -7.74
N THR A 475 20.80 -5.00 -7.55
CA THR A 475 19.49 -5.31 -8.12
C THR A 475 18.58 -5.87 -7.03
N TRP A 476 17.27 -5.71 -7.20
CA TRP A 476 16.28 -6.33 -6.31
C TRP A 476 16.10 -7.81 -6.63
N GLN A 477 15.98 -8.61 -5.57
CA GLN A 477 15.80 -10.05 -5.62
C GLN A 477 14.78 -10.49 -4.56
N ILE A 478 13.93 -11.45 -4.90
CA ILE A 478 13.11 -12.16 -3.91
C ILE A 478 14.04 -13.08 -3.12
N VAL A 479 14.12 -12.90 -1.80
CA VAL A 479 14.94 -13.72 -0.90
C VAL A 479 14.12 -14.64 -0.01
N PHE A 480 12.82 -14.39 0.12
CA PHE A 480 11.85 -15.27 0.79
C PHE A 480 10.48 -15.11 0.11
N SER A 481 9.76 -16.19 -0.21
CA SER A 481 8.56 -16.17 -1.06
C SER A 481 7.24 -15.93 -0.33
N GLY A 482 6.16 -15.69 -1.08
CA GLY A 482 4.77 -15.48 -0.63
C GLY A 482 4.53 -14.03 -0.21
N ASP A 483 3.83 -13.78 0.91
CA ASP A 483 3.81 -12.44 1.51
C ASP A 483 5.06 -12.23 2.39
N GLY A 484 5.60 -11.02 2.41
CA GLY A 484 6.65 -10.61 3.35
C GLY A 484 6.16 -9.48 4.25
N GLY A 485 6.29 -9.62 5.57
CA GLY A 485 5.83 -8.64 6.55
C GLY A 485 6.93 -7.73 7.12
N ALA A 486 6.94 -7.55 8.44
CA ALA A 486 7.93 -6.72 9.12
C ALA A 486 9.36 -7.25 8.88
N THR A 487 10.33 -6.34 8.69
CA THR A 487 11.74 -6.66 8.43
C THR A 487 12.69 -5.94 9.39
N ALA A 488 13.82 -6.56 9.73
CA ALA A 488 14.88 -5.91 10.51
C ALA A 488 16.27 -6.43 10.13
N VAL A 489 17.28 -5.56 10.20
CA VAL A 489 18.69 -5.92 10.00
C VAL A 489 19.44 -5.77 11.33
N ASP A 490 20.23 -6.78 11.69
CA ASP A 490 21.07 -6.72 12.89
C ASP A 490 22.20 -5.70 12.70
N PHE A 491 22.19 -4.63 13.50
CA PHE A 491 23.18 -3.57 13.36
C PHE A 491 24.60 -3.95 13.84
N THR A 492 24.76 -5.03 14.60
CA THR A 492 26.06 -5.55 15.06
C THR A 492 26.65 -6.54 14.06
N LEU A 493 25.81 -7.43 13.53
CA LEU A 493 26.17 -8.45 12.53
C LEU A 493 25.20 -8.37 11.33
N PRO A 494 25.40 -7.42 10.39
CA PRO A 494 24.44 -7.14 9.31
C PRO A 494 24.23 -8.25 8.26
N THR A 495 24.95 -9.37 8.39
CA THR A 495 24.60 -10.61 7.68
C THR A 495 23.38 -11.30 8.29
N THR A 496 22.99 -10.91 9.50
CA THR A 496 21.80 -11.39 10.20
C THR A 496 20.61 -10.49 9.89
N VAL A 497 19.56 -11.09 9.33
CA VAL A 497 18.35 -10.39 8.88
C VAL A 497 17.14 -11.15 9.37
N TYR A 498 16.13 -10.41 9.82
CA TYR A 498 14.84 -10.93 10.23
C TYR A 498 13.78 -10.48 9.22
N THR A 499 12.85 -11.38 8.92
CA THR A 499 11.64 -11.06 8.15
C THR A 499 10.45 -11.80 8.74
N GLU A 500 9.25 -11.37 8.41
CA GLU A 500 8.01 -12.08 8.66
C GLU A 500 7.48 -12.65 7.35
N TYR A 501 6.88 -13.85 7.38
CA TYR A 501 5.95 -14.26 6.33
C TYR A 501 4.63 -13.48 6.52
N VAL A 502 3.70 -14.03 7.30
CA VAL A 502 2.51 -13.35 7.86
C VAL A 502 2.22 -13.93 9.26
N PHE A 503 1.36 -13.27 10.03
CA PHE A 503 0.90 -13.70 11.35
C PHE A 503 2.04 -14.01 12.32
N LEU A 504 3.02 -13.11 12.38
CA LEU A 504 4.22 -13.21 13.21
C LEU A 504 5.08 -14.45 12.90
N SER A 505 5.00 -15.02 11.70
CA SER A 505 5.92 -16.08 11.30
C SER A 505 7.33 -15.53 11.05
N ILE A 506 8.07 -15.29 12.14
CA ILE A 506 9.41 -14.70 12.12
C ILE A 506 10.42 -15.69 11.55
N GLN A 507 11.12 -15.27 10.51
CA GLN A 507 12.25 -15.95 9.88
C GLN A 507 13.53 -15.19 10.15
N LYS A 508 14.63 -15.92 10.32
CA LYS A 508 15.98 -15.35 10.47
C LYS A 508 16.91 -15.96 9.44
N SER A 509 17.67 -15.10 8.80
CA SER A 509 18.85 -15.45 8.01
C SER A 509 20.11 -15.00 8.74
N ILE A 510 21.20 -15.75 8.60
CA ILE A 510 22.55 -15.38 9.10
C ILE A 510 23.54 -15.15 7.95
N ASN A 511 23.06 -15.20 6.71
CA ASN A 511 23.84 -15.07 5.48
C ASN A 511 23.13 -14.15 4.47
N SER A 512 22.67 -13.00 4.99
CA SER A 512 22.11 -11.88 4.23
C SER A 512 20.87 -12.22 3.40
N GLY A 513 20.08 -13.22 3.82
CA GLY A 513 18.86 -13.65 3.14
C GLY A 513 19.04 -14.82 2.18
N THR A 514 20.18 -15.52 2.21
CA THR A 514 20.41 -16.70 1.34
C THR A 514 19.67 -17.94 1.83
N THR A 515 19.67 -18.17 3.14
CA THR A 515 18.92 -19.25 3.79
C THR A 515 18.18 -18.72 5.00
N TRP A 516 17.04 -19.32 5.31
CA TRP A 516 16.13 -18.87 6.37
C TRP A 516 15.80 -20.00 7.34
N ALA A 517 15.65 -19.65 8.61
CA ALA A 517 15.16 -20.53 9.65
C ALA A 517 14.07 -19.80 10.45
N ARG A 518 12.98 -20.50 10.75
CA ARG A 518 11.88 -19.97 11.57
C ARG A 518 12.33 -19.80 13.03
N MET A 519 12.05 -18.64 13.62
CA MET A 519 12.50 -18.22 14.95
C MET A 519 11.32 -17.91 15.87
N MET A 520 10.52 -18.94 16.17
CA MET A 520 9.29 -18.81 16.98
C MET A 520 9.28 -19.70 18.23
N ASN A 521 10.42 -20.26 18.64
CA ASN A 521 10.46 -21.11 19.83
C ASN A 521 10.04 -20.31 21.07
N GLY A 522 9.01 -20.77 21.79
CA GLY A 522 8.39 -20.06 22.91
C GLY A 522 7.17 -19.19 22.55
N ILE A 523 6.89 -19.00 21.26
CA ILE A 523 5.63 -18.42 20.75
C ILE A 523 4.74 -19.60 20.30
N PRO A 524 3.46 -19.66 20.69
CA PRO A 524 2.58 -20.74 20.28
C PRO A 524 2.26 -20.62 18.78
N THR A 525 2.24 -21.73 18.05
CA THR A 525 2.16 -21.73 16.58
C THR A 525 1.11 -22.67 16.05
N THR A 526 0.52 -22.35 14.89
CA THR A 526 -0.52 -23.18 14.24
C THR A 526 0.02 -24.48 13.65
N GLY A 527 1.34 -24.54 13.39
CA GLY A 527 2.02 -25.71 12.85
C GLY A 527 3.55 -25.56 12.85
N SER A 528 4.24 -26.44 12.13
CA SER A 528 5.71 -26.51 12.09
C SER A 528 6.34 -26.10 10.74
N ASN A 529 5.54 -25.74 9.73
CA ASN A 529 6.08 -25.27 8.45
C ASN A 529 6.64 -23.85 8.57
N PRO A 530 7.59 -23.44 7.72
CA PRO A 530 8.14 -22.08 7.75
C PRO A 530 7.08 -20.98 7.60
N ALA A 531 6.00 -21.23 6.85
CA ALA A 531 4.89 -20.29 6.67
C ALA A 531 3.85 -20.30 7.80
N ASP A 532 3.90 -21.28 8.72
CA ASP A 532 2.93 -21.37 9.82
C ASP A 532 3.26 -20.33 10.90
N GLY A 533 2.39 -19.32 11.04
CA GLY A 533 2.50 -18.26 12.04
C GLY A 533 2.06 -18.66 13.45
N THR A 534 1.81 -17.65 14.27
CA THR A 534 1.37 -17.87 15.65
C THR A 534 -0.08 -18.33 15.72
N SER A 535 -0.42 -19.14 16.71
CA SER A 535 -1.82 -19.44 17.06
C SER A 535 -2.45 -18.35 17.94
N ASP A 536 -1.66 -17.39 18.43
CA ASP A 536 -2.19 -16.21 19.11
C ASP A 536 -2.93 -15.30 18.13
N ARG A 537 -3.92 -14.56 18.62
CA ARG A 537 -4.48 -13.45 17.86
C ARG A 537 -3.39 -12.40 17.60
N CYS A 538 -3.13 -12.09 16.34
CA CYS A 538 -2.16 -11.10 15.91
C CYS A 538 -2.61 -10.41 14.61
N SER A 539 -1.95 -9.30 14.28
CA SER A 539 -2.11 -8.61 12.99
C SER A 539 -1.65 -9.49 11.83
N PHE A 540 -2.16 -9.23 10.62
CA PHE A 540 -1.67 -9.88 9.39
C PHE A 540 -0.16 -9.67 9.20
N ILE A 541 0.28 -8.41 9.31
CA ILE A 541 1.68 -8.03 9.52
C ILE A 541 1.83 -7.66 10.99
N ALA A 542 2.49 -8.52 11.76
CA ALA A 542 2.61 -8.37 13.21
C ALA A 542 3.89 -7.60 13.57
N PRO A 543 3.81 -6.57 14.45
CA PRO A 543 4.97 -5.76 14.77
C PRO A 543 6.00 -6.56 15.56
N TYR A 544 7.25 -6.45 15.17
CA TYR A 544 8.38 -6.77 16.03
C TYR A 544 9.47 -5.71 15.86
N VAL A 545 10.23 -5.46 16.93
CA VAL A 545 11.27 -4.44 16.97
C VAL A 545 12.53 -4.99 17.61
N MET A 546 13.67 -4.55 17.09
CA MET A 546 14.98 -4.80 17.67
C MET A 546 15.29 -3.72 18.70
N ASP A 547 15.92 -4.10 19.82
CA ASP A 547 16.42 -3.13 20.79
C ASP A 547 17.56 -2.32 20.16
N PRO A 548 17.43 -0.98 20.07
CA PRO A 548 18.42 -0.12 19.41
C PRO A 548 19.79 -0.10 20.10
N SER A 549 19.91 -0.63 21.32
CA SER A 549 21.15 -0.72 22.08
C SER A 549 21.68 -2.14 22.21
N ASN A 550 20.92 -3.16 21.79
CA ASN A 550 21.35 -4.56 21.83
C ASN A 550 20.65 -5.41 20.76
N SER A 551 21.33 -5.70 19.64
CA SER A 551 20.74 -6.43 18.51
C SER A 551 20.31 -7.88 18.80
N GLN A 552 20.73 -8.44 19.94
CA GLN A 552 20.28 -9.76 20.40
C GLN A 552 18.93 -9.70 21.13
N THR A 553 18.45 -8.51 21.49
CA THR A 553 17.16 -8.31 22.14
C THR A 553 16.13 -7.86 21.12
N LEU A 554 15.01 -8.58 21.04
CA LEU A 554 13.87 -8.20 20.20
C LEU A 554 12.57 -8.36 20.99
N ALA A 555 11.55 -7.61 20.60
CA ALA A 555 10.19 -7.74 21.10
C ALA A 555 9.22 -7.95 19.94
N ALA A 556 8.18 -8.76 20.15
CA ALA A 556 7.20 -9.14 19.14
C ALA A 556 5.78 -9.05 19.70
N GLY A 557 4.83 -8.57 18.90
CA GLY A 557 3.46 -8.28 19.33
C GLY A 557 2.42 -9.24 18.75
N THR A 558 1.64 -9.87 19.63
CA THR A 558 0.38 -10.57 19.33
C THR A 558 -0.78 -9.77 19.94
N PHE A 559 -1.63 -10.36 20.78
CA PHE A 559 -2.38 -9.64 21.81
C PHE A 559 -1.56 -9.50 23.12
N LYS A 560 -0.43 -10.21 23.18
CA LYS A 560 0.62 -10.13 24.21
C LYS A 560 1.92 -9.59 23.60
N VAL A 561 2.87 -9.25 24.45
CA VAL A 561 4.23 -8.93 24.07
C VAL A 561 5.14 -10.11 24.40
N TYR A 562 5.89 -10.57 23.41
CA TYR A 562 6.96 -11.55 23.53
C TYR A 562 8.31 -10.86 23.48
N ARG A 563 9.30 -11.38 24.20
CA ARG A 563 10.67 -10.87 24.21
C ARG A 563 11.69 -12.00 24.09
N THR A 564 12.76 -11.72 23.36
CA THR A 564 13.97 -12.56 23.28
C THR A 564 15.21 -11.74 23.66
N THR A 565 16.26 -12.40 24.15
CA THR A 565 17.58 -11.79 24.41
C THR A 565 18.71 -12.58 23.76
N ASN A 566 18.39 -13.51 22.86
CA ASN A 566 19.35 -14.39 22.18
C ASN A 566 19.10 -14.42 20.67
N GLY A 567 18.63 -13.30 20.11
CA GLY A 567 18.42 -13.12 18.67
C GLY A 567 17.35 -14.05 18.10
N GLY A 568 16.26 -14.28 18.83
CA GLY A 568 15.08 -15.03 18.38
C GLY A 568 15.11 -16.54 18.61
N LEU A 569 16.15 -17.09 19.25
CA LEU A 569 16.25 -18.54 19.52
C LEU A 569 15.28 -19.02 20.59
N LEU A 570 14.94 -18.16 21.56
CA LEU A 570 13.90 -18.40 22.55
C LEU A 570 13.17 -17.10 22.86
N TRP A 571 11.85 -17.17 22.84
CA TRP A 571 10.94 -16.10 23.19
C TRP A 571 10.22 -16.43 24.50
N SER A 572 9.87 -15.40 25.25
CA SER A 572 9.03 -15.52 26.44
C SER A 572 7.95 -14.44 26.41
N ALA A 573 6.72 -14.80 26.73
CA ALA A 573 5.67 -13.82 26.95
C ALA A 573 6.04 -12.96 28.17
N ILE A 574 6.07 -11.65 27.98
CA ILE A 574 6.37 -10.66 29.01
C ILE A 574 5.16 -9.77 29.28
N SER A 575 3.98 -10.16 28.84
CA SER A 575 2.73 -9.49 29.21
C SER A 575 1.58 -10.50 29.23
N THR A 576 0.50 -10.10 29.90
CA THR A 576 -0.83 -10.68 29.67
C THR A 576 -1.44 -10.07 28.39
N ASP A 577 -2.75 -10.29 28.16
CA ASP A 577 -3.48 -9.51 27.16
C ASP A 577 -3.41 -8.01 27.49
N LEU A 578 -2.87 -7.21 26.57
CA LEU A 578 -2.84 -5.74 26.68
C LEU A 578 -3.97 -5.08 25.88
N THR A 579 -4.77 -5.85 25.16
CA THR A 579 -5.80 -5.34 24.24
C THR A 579 -7.15 -5.19 24.93
N GLY A 580 -7.38 -5.94 26.01
CA GLY A 580 -8.43 -5.70 26.99
C GLY A 580 -9.79 -6.32 26.63
N ASP A 581 -9.84 -7.26 25.71
CA ASP A 581 -11.07 -7.96 25.32
C ASP A 581 -11.23 -9.38 25.88
N GLY A 582 -10.24 -9.93 26.60
CA GLY A 582 -10.40 -11.19 27.37
C GLY A 582 -9.34 -12.26 27.11
N ASP A 583 -9.72 -13.54 27.31
CA ASP A 583 -8.86 -14.75 27.40
C ASP A 583 -8.07 -15.13 26.12
N GLY A 584 -7.99 -14.25 25.12
CA GLY A 584 -7.35 -14.53 23.84
C GLY A 584 -8.19 -15.40 22.90
N SER A 585 -9.49 -15.61 23.16
CA SER A 585 -10.43 -16.29 22.27
C SER A 585 -10.82 -15.43 21.05
N GLY A 586 -9.86 -15.19 20.16
CA GLY A 586 -10.08 -14.54 18.87
C GLY A 586 -9.39 -15.30 17.73
N GLN A 587 -9.88 -15.16 16.50
CA GLN A 587 -9.23 -15.77 15.35
C GLN A 587 -7.88 -15.10 15.05
N VAL A 588 -6.86 -15.90 14.71
CA VAL A 588 -5.58 -15.41 14.14
C VAL A 588 -5.90 -14.58 12.90
N GLY A 589 -5.27 -13.41 12.74
CA GLY A 589 -5.57 -12.50 11.64
C GLY A 589 -6.86 -11.67 11.80
N SER A 590 -7.56 -11.78 12.95
CA SER A 590 -8.72 -10.94 13.24
C SER A 590 -8.30 -9.47 13.37
N PRO A 591 -9.00 -8.53 12.70
CA PRO A 591 -8.70 -7.12 12.80
C PRO A 591 -9.23 -6.56 14.12
N GLY A 592 -8.32 -5.91 14.85
CA GLY A 592 -8.63 -5.27 16.12
C GLY A 592 -8.30 -6.14 17.34
N SER A 593 -8.13 -5.48 18.48
CA SER A 593 -7.68 -6.11 19.73
C SER A 593 -6.35 -6.87 19.59
N VAL A 594 -5.40 -6.29 18.87
CA VAL A 594 -4.02 -6.80 18.74
C VAL A 594 -3.01 -5.68 18.99
N ILE A 595 -1.81 -6.03 19.44
CA ILE A 595 -0.65 -5.14 19.44
C ILE A 595 -0.35 -4.77 17.98
N SER A 596 -0.36 -3.47 17.71
CA SER A 596 -0.15 -2.90 16.38
C SER A 596 1.09 -2.01 16.31
N ALA A 597 1.67 -1.63 17.44
CA ALA A 597 2.94 -0.91 17.49
C ALA A 597 3.77 -1.32 18.71
N LEU A 598 5.09 -1.36 18.56
CA LEU A 598 6.06 -1.60 19.63
C LEU A 598 7.25 -0.65 19.50
N ALA A 599 7.86 -0.24 20.61
CA ALA A 599 9.11 0.50 20.62
C ALA A 599 9.93 0.21 21.90
N ILE A 600 11.24 0.04 21.76
CA ILE A 600 12.19 -0.14 22.88
C ILE A 600 13.03 1.13 23.02
N ALA A 601 13.19 1.62 24.25
CA ALA A 601 13.93 2.85 24.49
C ALA A 601 15.45 2.64 24.33
N LYS A 602 16.11 3.50 23.53
CA LYS A 602 17.57 3.50 23.36
C LYS A 602 18.33 3.67 24.68
N THR A 603 17.83 4.51 25.58
CA THR A 603 18.47 4.73 26.88
C THR A 603 18.23 3.60 27.89
N SER A 604 17.33 2.65 27.62
CA SER A 604 17.04 1.54 28.53
C SER A 604 16.30 0.39 27.85
N SER A 605 16.97 -0.75 27.69
CA SER A 605 16.39 -2.03 27.26
C SER A 605 15.25 -2.55 28.15
N ALA A 606 15.08 -1.97 29.35
CA ALA A 606 13.99 -2.30 30.27
C ALA A 606 12.71 -1.50 30.00
N THR A 607 12.81 -0.39 29.26
CA THR A 607 11.67 0.47 28.93
C THR A 607 11.16 0.18 27.53
N MET A 608 9.88 -0.19 27.43
CA MET A 608 9.21 -0.52 26.17
C MET A 608 7.79 0.04 26.18
N TYR A 609 7.36 0.55 25.03
CA TYR A 609 5.99 0.99 24.80
C TYR A 609 5.30 0.03 23.83
N ALA A 610 3.99 -0.14 24.02
CA ALA A 610 3.15 -0.94 23.14
C ALA A 610 1.85 -0.20 22.81
N GLY A 611 1.46 -0.19 21.54
CA GLY A 611 0.20 0.35 21.06
C GLY A 611 -0.72 -0.77 20.59
N THR A 612 -2.01 -0.67 20.84
CA THR A 612 -3.00 -1.64 20.35
C THR A 612 -3.91 -1.04 19.29
N SER A 613 -4.39 -1.92 18.41
CA SER A 613 -5.52 -1.66 17.55
C SER A 613 -6.81 -1.60 18.36
N GLY A 614 -7.69 -0.67 17.99
CA GLY A 614 -9.05 -0.69 18.49
C GLY A 614 -9.86 -1.78 17.78
N SER A 615 -10.94 -2.21 18.41
CA SER A 615 -11.94 -3.10 17.84
C SER A 615 -13.35 -2.64 18.23
N GLY A 616 -14.37 -3.27 17.67
CA GLY A 616 -15.75 -3.02 18.09
C GLY A 616 -16.03 -3.45 19.54
N THR A 617 -15.14 -4.24 20.15
CA THR A 617 -15.28 -4.79 21.51
C THR A 617 -14.34 -4.15 22.52
N SER A 618 -13.19 -3.60 22.09
CA SER A 618 -12.23 -2.93 22.98
C SER A 618 -11.60 -1.69 22.34
N PRO A 619 -11.40 -0.61 23.11
CA PRO A 619 -10.72 0.57 22.60
C PRO A 619 -9.23 0.30 22.37
N SER A 620 -8.62 1.07 21.47
CA SER A 620 -7.16 1.14 21.33
C SER A 620 -6.51 1.65 22.61
N LYS A 621 -5.32 1.17 22.91
CA LYS A 621 -4.56 1.51 24.13
C LYS A 621 -3.10 1.80 23.84
N VAL A 622 -2.48 2.56 24.73
CA VAL A 622 -1.03 2.77 24.78
C VAL A 622 -0.53 2.28 26.13
N TRP A 623 0.51 1.47 26.14
CA TRP A 623 1.08 0.86 27.33
C TRP A 623 2.56 1.14 27.45
N VAL A 624 3.07 1.07 28.68
CA VAL A 624 4.51 1.11 28.95
C VAL A 624 4.90 0.08 30.01
N THR A 625 6.09 -0.47 29.87
CA THR A 625 6.81 -1.17 30.94
C THR A 625 8.16 -0.50 31.13
N THR A 626 8.68 -0.52 32.37
CA THR A 626 10.04 -0.04 32.70
C THR A 626 10.87 -1.10 33.42
N ASN A 627 10.38 -2.34 33.44
CA ASN A 627 10.99 -3.46 34.16
C ASN A 627 11.01 -4.71 33.28
N THR A 628 11.31 -4.56 31.99
CA THR A 628 11.41 -5.65 31.01
C THR A 628 10.11 -6.46 30.84
N GLY A 629 8.96 -5.88 31.19
CA GLY A 629 7.63 -6.46 31.01
C GLY A 629 7.01 -7.11 32.25
N SER A 630 7.68 -7.17 33.40
CA SER A 630 7.05 -7.75 34.60
C SER A 630 5.80 -6.98 35.05
N VAL A 631 5.72 -5.68 34.78
CA VAL A 631 4.52 -4.85 34.97
C VAL A 631 4.33 -3.94 33.76
N TRP A 632 3.08 -3.83 33.31
CA TRP A 632 2.65 -2.91 32.26
C TRP A 632 1.65 -1.91 32.82
N GLN A 633 1.84 -0.64 32.48
CA GLN A 633 0.97 0.46 32.86
C GLN A 633 0.19 0.96 31.63
N ASP A 634 -1.13 1.07 31.76
CA ASP A 634 -2.00 1.66 30.75
C ASP A 634 -1.81 3.19 30.78
N LEU A 635 -1.39 3.76 29.65
CA LEU A 635 -1.18 5.20 29.44
C LEU A 635 -2.34 5.85 28.69
N THR A 636 -3.42 5.10 28.43
CA THR A 636 -4.55 5.58 27.64
C THR A 636 -5.33 6.63 28.40
N ALA A 637 -5.18 7.89 27.98
CA ALA A 637 -5.88 9.03 28.56
C ALA A 637 -6.19 10.07 27.48
N ILE A 638 -7.22 10.88 27.72
CA ILE A 638 -7.54 12.05 26.87
C ILE A 638 -6.29 12.96 26.80
N PRO A 639 -5.92 13.51 25.63
CA PRO A 639 -6.64 13.53 24.34
C PRO A 639 -6.42 12.36 23.38
N LEU A 640 -5.80 11.24 23.79
CA LEU A 640 -5.60 10.10 22.88
C LEU A 640 -6.94 9.59 22.30
N PRO A 641 -7.05 9.42 20.97
CA PRO A 641 -8.27 8.97 20.34
C PRO A 641 -8.40 7.44 20.43
N ASN A 642 -9.64 6.95 20.38
CA ASN A 642 -9.89 5.52 20.17
C ASN A 642 -9.73 5.19 18.68
N ARG A 643 -8.49 5.00 18.24
CA ARG A 643 -8.10 4.69 16.85
C ARG A 643 -6.90 3.76 16.81
N HIS A 644 -6.64 3.10 15.69
CA HIS A 644 -5.48 2.20 15.59
C HIS A 644 -4.18 2.97 15.81
N VAL A 645 -3.42 2.58 16.85
CA VAL A 645 -2.06 3.03 17.05
C VAL A 645 -1.17 2.40 15.97
N THR A 646 -0.50 3.22 15.17
CA THR A 646 0.29 2.76 14.02
C THR A 646 1.78 2.73 14.28
N SER A 647 2.31 3.67 15.04
CA SER A 647 3.73 3.73 15.36
C SER A 647 3.98 4.51 16.66
N ILE A 648 5.12 4.19 17.29
CA ILE A 648 5.59 4.82 18.52
C ILE A 648 7.07 5.14 18.35
N ALA A 649 7.45 6.40 18.53
CA ALA A 649 8.84 6.82 18.55
C ALA A 649 9.21 7.34 19.94
N ILE A 650 10.21 6.71 20.57
CA ILE A 650 10.71 7.11 21.89
C ILE A 650 11.88 8.08 21.68
N HIS A 651 11.92 9.17 22.45
CA HIS A 651 12.99 10.15 22.36
C HIS A 651 14.36 9.47 22.61
N PRO A 652 15.38 9.74 21.79
CA PRO A 652 16.66 9.02 21.83
C PRO A 652 17.38 9.14 23.17
N ASP A 653 17.24 10.28 23.86
CA ASP A 653 17.89 10.54 25.16
C ASP A 653 16.98 10.41 26.39
N PHE A 654 15.66 10.28 26.22
CA PHE A 654 14.70 10.34 27.33
C PHE A 654 13.59 9.30 27.17
N SER A 655 13.68 8.18 27.90
CA SER A 655 12.72 7.07 27.77
C SER A 655 11.31 7.37 28.29
N ASN A 656 11.12 8.49 28.99
CA ASN A 656 9.81 8.99 29.41
C ASN A 656 9.16 9.94 28.38
N ARG A 657 9.83 10.24 27.27
CA ARG A 657 9.29 11.08 26.20
C ARG A 657 9.02 10.23 24.96
N ALA A 658 7.82 10.32 24.42
CA ALA A 658 7.45 9.53 23.25
C ALA A 658 6.39 10.23 22.40
N TYR A 659 6.41 9.94 21.10
CA TYR A 659 5.34 10.25 20.17
C TYR A 659 4.57 8.98 19.81
N VAL A 660 3.26 9.11 19.60
CA VAL A 660 2.36 8.04 19.16
C VAL A 660 1.55 8.53 17.97
N THR A 661 1.47 7.71 16.92
CA THR A 661 0.68 8.02 15.73
C THR A 661 -0.55 7.14 15.61
N TYR A 662 -1.57 7.67 14.93
CA TYR A 662 -2.85 7.01 14.74
C TYR A 662 -3.30 7.00 13.27
N SER A 663 -3.89 5.89 12.84
CA SER A 663 -4.64 5.80 11.59
C SER A 663 -6.11 6.22 11.79
N GLY A 664 -6.87 6.35 10.70
CA GLY A 664 -8.27 6.77 10.71
C GLY A 664 -8.48 8.27 10.55
N TYR A 665 -9.64 8.79 10.98
CA TYR A 665 -10.10 10.15 10.67
C TYR A 665 -10.84 10.83 11.82
N GLY A 666 -10.92 12.15 11.79
CA GLY A 666 -11.84 12.98 12.59
C GLY A 666 -11.25 13.61 13.86
N THR A 667 -10.02 13.27 14.25
CA THR A 667 -9.28 13.86 15.38
C THR A 667 -7.79 14.00 15.02
N GLY A 668 -6.98 14.63 15.87
CA GLY A 668 -5.52 14.66 15.69
C GLY A 668 -4.90 13.27 15.62
N HIS A 669 -3.80 13.15 14.88
CA HIS A 669 -3.11 11.93 14.47
C HIS A 669 -1.76 11.70 15.13
N VAL A 670 -1.12 12.73 15.70
CA VAL A 670 0.19 12.64 16.35
C VAL A 670 0.10 13.19 17.76
N PHE A 671 0.48 12.39 18.76
CA PHE A 671 0.42 12.76 20.17
C PHE A 671 1.77 12.62 20.83
N TYR A 672 2.09 13.56 21.71
CA TYR A 672 3.34 13.61 22.43
C TYR A 672 3.13 13.54 23.94
N THR A 673 3.95 12.76 24.61
CA THR A 673 4.09 12.79 26.07
C THR A 673 5.53 13.12 26.45
N SER A 674 5.70 13.96 27.48
CA SER A 674 7.01 14.26 28.07
C SER A 674 7.27 13.54 29.40
N ASP A 675 6.26 12.84 29.92
CA ASP A 675 6.18 12.34 31.30
C ASP A 675 5.65 10.90 31.37
N ARG A 676 5.83 10.12 30.30
CA ARG A 676 5.41 8.72 30.19
C ARG A 676 3.90 8.56 30.39
N GLY A 677 3.13 9.35 29.65
CA GLY A 677 1.67 9.28 29.63
C GLY A 677 0.97 9.84 30.87
N GLY A 678 1.68 10.57 31.74
CA GLY A 678 1.04 11.39 32.77
C GLY A 678 0.18 12.49 32.14
N SER A 679 0.64 13.02 31.00
CA SER A 679 -0.09 13.91 30.11
C SER A 679 0.23 13.63 28.64
N TRP A 680 -0.75 13.92 27.78
CA TRP A 680 -0.64 13.80 26.33
C TRP A 680 -1.02 15.13 25.67
N ASN A 681 -0.24 15.53 24.67
CA ASN A 681 -0.48 16.71 23.86
C ASN A 681 -0.76 16.28 22.42
N ASP A 682 -1.83 16.79 21.81
CA ASP A 682 -2.06 16.66 20.37
C ASP A 682 -1.10 17.60 19.64
N VAL A 683 -0.14 17.02 18.92
CA VAL A 683 0.88 17.72 18.13
C VAL A 683 0.65 17.48 16.63
N SER A 684 -0.61 17.28 16.24
CA SER A 684 -0.99 17.19 14.84
C SER A 684 -0.94 18.55 14.15
N GLY A 685 -1.00 19.64 14.91
CA GLY A 685 -0.85 21.01 14.41
C GLY A 685 -1.74 21.30 13.21
N ASN A 686 -1.11 21.60 12.08
CA ASN A 686 -1.74 21.90 10.79
C ASN A 686 -1.83 20.70 9.83
N LEU A 687 -1.59 19.46 10.27
CA LEU A 687 -1.73 18.28 9.41
C LEU A 687 -3.14 18.17 8.82
N PRO A 688 -3.28 17.68 7.57
CA PRO A 688 -4.59 17.29 7.06
C PRO A 688 -5.15 16.09 7.85
N ASP A 689 -6.46 15.91 7.81
CA ASP A 689 -7.12 14.73 8.41
C ASP A 689 -6.87 13.47 7.55
N ILE A 690 -5.72 12.84 7.78
CA ILE A 690 -5.15 11.76 6.97
C ILE A 690 -4.51 10.69 7.89
N PRO A 691 -4.62 9.38 7.58
CA PRO A 691 -3.90 8.36 8.31
C PRO A 691 -2.39 8.61 8.36
N VAL A 692 -1.82 8.53 9.56
CA VAL A 692 -0.37 8.51 9.79
C VAL A 692 0.03 7.08 10.12
N ASN A 693 1.00 6.53 9.38
CA ASN A 693 1.37 5.11 9.43
C ASN A 693 2.69 4.88 10.19
N THR A 694 3.61 5.83 10.15
CA THR A 694 4.95 5.70 10.75
C THR A 694 5.51 7.06 11.17
N ILE A 695 6.44 7.07 12.13
CA ILE A 695 7.09 8.26 12.69
C ILE A 695 8.55 7.97 13.01
N VAL A 696 9.42 8.92 12.68
CA VAL A 696 10.85 8.92 13.02
C VAL A 696 11.22 10.26 13.65
N ILE A 697 11.99 10.21 14.75
CA ILE A 697 12.60 11.39 15.38
C ILE A 697 14.04 11.49 14.86
N ASP A 698 14.42 12.65 14.35
CA ASP A 698 15.82 12.93 14.01
C ASP A 698 16.66 12.96 15.31
N PRO A 699 17.66 12.07 15.45
CA PRO A 699 18.50 12.04 16.65
C PRO A 699 19.46 13.24 16.74
N ALA A 700 19.73 13.96 15.64
CA ALA A 700 20.56 15.16 15.65
C ALA A 700 19.77 16.40 16.09
N ASN A 701 18.46 16.43 15.82
CA ASN A 701 17.55 17.49 16.25
C ASN A 701 16.20 16.89 16.61
N THR A 702 15.92 16.67 17.89
CA THR A 702 14.70 15.97 18.33
C THR A 702 13.40 16.79 18.19
N ASN A 703 13.49 18.04 17.72
CA ASN A 703 12.34 18.82 17.24
C ASN A 703 12.04 18.57 15.76
N HIS A 704 12.99 17.99 15.01
CA HIS A 704 12.82 17.53 13.65
C HIS A 704 12.24 16.11 13.65
N ILE A 705 11.04 15.97 13.11
CA ILE A 705 10.28 14.72 13.09
C ILE A 705 9.72 14.52 11.70
N VAL A 706 9.83 13.31 11.18
CA VAL A 706 9.31 12.92 9.88
C VAL A 706 8.26 11.84 10.06
N ILE A 707 7.12 11.99 9.37
CA ILE A 707 6.01 11.02 9.40
C ILE A 707 5.66 10.54 8.00
N GLY A 708 5.29 9.26 7.90
CA GLY A 708 4.72 8.65 6.71
C GLY A 708 3.19 8.62 6.80
N THR A 709 2.51 9.07 5.74
CA THR A 709 1.04 9.15 5.69
C THR A 709 0.49 8.48 4.43
N ASP A 710 -0.83 8.40 4.31
CA ASP A 710 -1.50 7.98 3.08
C ASP A 710 -1.33 8.96 1.89
N LEU A 711 -0.70 10.13 2.13
CA LEU A 711 -0.47 11.20 1.17
C LEU A 711 1.03 11.51 0.96
N GLY A 712 1.92 10.61 1.37
CA GLY A 712 3.36 10.78 1.31
C GLY A 712 3.93 11.23 2.66
N VAL A 713 5.02 11.99 2.62
CA VAL A 713 5.79 12.37 3.80
C VAL A 713 5.45 13.78 4.26
N PHE A 714 5.37 13.97 5.57
CA PHE A 714 5.37 15.28 6.22
C PHE A 714 6.52 15.37 7.21
N GLU A 715 7.08 16.57 7.37
CA GLU A 715 8.06 16.87 8.42
C GLU A 715 7.61 18.05 9.27
N THR A 716 8.13 18.12 10.48
CA THR A 716 8.06 19.27 11.37
C THR A 716 9.46 19.53 11.92
N THR A 717 9.79 20.80 12.19
CA THR A 717 11.07 21.22 12.76
C THR A 717 10.91 21.86 14.15
N ASN A 718 9.68 21.86 14.67
CA ASN A 718 9.28 22.49 15.92
C ASN A 718 8.46 21.56 16.82
N GLY A 719 8.72 20.25 16.73
CA GLY A 719 8.11 19.24 17.60
C GLY A 719 6.62 19.00 17.34
N GLY A 720 6.12 19.29 16.14
CA GLY A 720 4.74 19.02 15.72
C GLY A 720 3.77 20.19 15.84
N THR A 721 4.27 21.42 16.04
CA THR A 721 3.40 22.60 15.99
C THR A 721 2.97 22.90 14.55
N ASN A 722 3.91 22.84 13.60
CA ASN A 722 3.66 23.01 12.18
C ASN A 722 4.35 21.90 11.38
N TRP A 723 3.63 21.40 10.39
CA TRP A 723 4.02 20.36 9.47
C TRP A 723 4.04 20.89 8.04
N THR A 724 4.96 20.36 7.23
CA THR A 724 5.13 20.68 5.81
C THR A 724 5.22 19.38 5.02
N GLN A 725 4.62 19.34 3.82
CA GLN A 725 4.65 18.15 2.97
C GLN A 725 5.99 18.09 2.21
N GLN A 726 6.67 16.94 2.27
CA GLN A 726 7.99 16.73 1.68
C GLN A 726 7.97 15.62 0.61
N ASN A 727 7.18 15.83 -0.43
CA ASN A 727 7.03 14.88 -1.55
C ASN A 727 7.92 15.19 -2.76
N ASN A 728 8.97 16.01 -2.63
CA ASN A 728 9.85 16.28 -3.78
C ASN A 728 10.56 14.99 -4.23
N GLY A 729 10.26 14.50 -5.43
CA GLY A 729 10.75 13.21 -5.94
C GLY A 729 9.99 11.98 -5.43
N LEU A 730 8.92 12.16 -4.64
CA LEU A 730 8.06 11.11 -4.09
C LEU A 730 6.61 11.34 -4.55
N ALA A 731 5.90 10.28 -4.92
CA ALA A 731 4.49 10.40 -5.30
C ALA A 731 3.58 10.71 -4.09
N ASN A 732 2.36 11.18 -4.33
CA ASN A 732 1.29 11.16 -3.33
C ASN A 732 0.86 9.71 -3.08
N VAL A 733 1.69 8.92 -2.38
CA VAL A 733 1.52 7.49 -2.11
C VAL A 733 1.47 7.22 -0.61
N SER A 734 0.85 6.10 -0.21
CA SER A 734 0.94 5.62 1.16
C SER A 734 2.37 5.21 1.50
N VAL A 735 2.93 5.87 2.52
CA VAL A 735 4.21 5.49 3.13
C VAL A 735 3.89 4.58 4.30
N ALA A 736 4.27 3.31 4.19
CA ALA A 736 3.99 2.29 5.19
C ALA A 736 5.00 2.33 6.33
N ASP A 737 6.27 2.57 5.99
CA ASP A 737 7.38 2.51 6.95
C ASP A 737 8.49 3.50 6.61
N LEU A 738 9.23 3.92 7.63
CA LEU A 738 10.35 4.84 7.56
C LEU A 738 11.51 4.26 8.37
N ASP A 739 12.67 4.13 7.75
CA ASP A 739 13.88 3.63 8.42
C ASP A 739 15.02 4.64 8.28
N LEU A 740 15.58 5.07 9.41
CA LEU A 740 16.64 6.07 9.48
C LEU A 740 17.98 5.39 9.71
N ARG A 741 18.84 5.46 8.72
CA ARG A 741 20.21 4.97 8.86
C ARG A 741 21.03 5.94 9.72
N GLY A 742 22.01 5.42 10.44
CA GLY A 742 22.84 6.20 11.39
C GLY A 742 23.65 7.34 10.75
N ASP A 743 23.69 7.41 9.42
CA ASP A 743 24.33 8.45 8.61
C ASP A 743 23.35 9.59 8.23
N GLY A 744 22.11 9.50 8.71
CA GLY A 744 21.01 10.45 8.51
C GLY A 744 20.19 10.21 7.24
N ILE A 745 20.53 9.24 6.39
CA ILE A 745 19.71 8.95 5.20
C ILE A 745 18.42 8.25 5.65
N LEU A 746 17.29 8.83 5.26
CA LEU A 746 15.97 8.30 5.55
C LEU A 746 15.45 7.49 4.36
N PHE A 747 14.93 6.30 4.64
CA PHE A 747 14.32 5.41 3.66
C PHE A 747 12.81 5.37 3.88
N ALA A 748 12.05 5.38 2.79
CA ALA A 748 10.59 5.27 2.81
C ALA A 748 10.14 4.05 2.02
N ALA A 749 9.53 3.09 2.72
CA ALA A 749 8.87 1.95 2.11
C ALA A 749 7.42 2.36 1.77
N THR A 750 7.07 2.32 0.49
CA THR A 750 5.75 2.76 0.03
C THR A 750 4.90 1.58 -0.41
N HIS A 751 3.59 1.70 -0.20
CA HIS A 751 2.63 0.69 -0.60
C HIS A 751 2.14 0.96 -2.03
N GLY A 752 2.98 0.71 -3.03
CA GLY A 752 2.65 0.78 -4.45
C GLY A 752 3.59 1.62 -5.32
N ARG A 753 4.63 2.25 -4.76
CA ARG A 753 5.63 3.02 -5.53
C ARG A 753 7.07 2.56 -5.28
N GLY A 754 7.22 1.39 -4.64
CA GLY A 754 8.52 0.85 -4.25
C GLY A 754 9.13 1.55 -3.03
N MET A 755 10.46 1.57 -2.96
CA MET A 755 11.25 2.16 -1.90
C MET A 755 11.91 3.45 -2.38
N PHE A 756 12.03 4.43 -1.50
CA PHE A 756 12.71 5.70 -1.74
C PHE A 756 13.75 5.94 -0.67
N LYS A 757 14.73 6.79 -0.97
CA LYS A 757 15.68 7.33 0.01
C LYS A 757 15.83 8.84 -0.16
N THR A 758 16.20 9.53 0.91
CA THR A 758 16.59 10.93 0.81
C THR A 758 17.92 11.06 0.07
N THR A 759 18.05 12.14 -0.70
CA THR A 759 19.26 12.47 -1.47
C THR A 759 20.35 13.11 -0.60
N ALA A 760 19.99 13.55 0.60
CA ALA A 760 20.88 14.05 1.63
C ALA A 760 20.42 13.54 3.01
N PRO A 761 21.31 13.51 4.01
CA PRO A 761 20.94 13.22 5.38
C PRO A 761 19.85 14.15 5.90
N LEU A 762 19.06 13.69 6.86
CA LEU A 762 18.25 14.57 7.71
C LEU A 762 19.22 15.55 8.38
N ASP A 763 19.24 16.78 7.89
CA ASP A 763 19.94 17.91 8.50
C ASP A 763 19.03 19.12 8.31
N VAL A 764 17.96 19.18 9.09
CA VAL A 764 17.34 20.47 9.32
C VAL A 764 18.31 21.21 10.23
N GLN A 765 19.07 22.09 9.57
CA GLN A 765 19.82 23.17 10.20
C GLN A 765 19.08 23.56 11.46
N GLN A 766 19.71 23.38 12.61
CA GLN A 766 19.23 24.05 13.79
C GLN A 766 19.32 25.54 13.48
N GLU A 767 18.22 26.15 13.02
CA GLU A 767 17.91 27.50 13.48
C GLU A 767 17.72 27.33 14.98
N HIS A 768 18.84 27.39 15.70
CA HIS A 768 18.82 27.40 17.14
C HIS A 768 18.08 28.65 17.56
N HIS A 769 16.81 28.50 17.90
CA HIS A 769 16.09 29.51 18.65
C HIS A 769 16.62 29.47 20.09
N GLY A 770 17.76 30.13 20.30
CA GLY A 770 18.44 30.23 21.59
C GLY A 770 19.96 30.19 21.44
N LEU A 771 20.68 30.89 22.33
CA LEU A 771 22.14 30.81 22.42
C LEU A 771 22.55 29.47 23.06
N PRO A 772 23.67 28.85 22.64
CA PRO A 772 24.23 27.68 23.34
C PRO A 772 24.47 28.01 24.82
N GLN A 773 24.27 27.03 25.71
CA GLN A 773 24.62 27.20 27.13
C GLN A 773 26.05 26.77 27.47
N GLU A 774 26.69 26.00 26.58
CA GLU A 774 28.04 25.47 26.77
C GLU A 774 28.85 25.55 25.47
N PHE A 775 30.18 25.51 25.58
CA PHE A 775 31.07 25.36 24.43
C PHE A 775 31.20 23.88 24.08
N THR A 776 31.04 23.54 22.80
CA THR A 776 31.19 22.15 22.34
C THR A 776 31.91 22.07 21.01
N LEU A 777 32.74 21.04 20.83
CA LEU A 777 33.23 20.59 19.54
C LEU A 777 32.59 19.22 19.25
N ASN A 778 32.02 19.03 18.06
CA ASN A 778 31.38 17.78 17.66
C ASN A 778 32.29 16.94 16.77
N GLN A 779 31.97 15.64 16.67
CA GLN A 779 32.64 14.74 15.74
C GLN A 779 32.32 15.14 14.29
N ASN A 780 33.34 15.30 13.46
CA ASN A 780 33.20 15.63 12.05
C ASN A 780 32.46 14.52 11.28
N TYR A 781 31.72 14.93 10.24
CA TYR A 781 30.96 14.01 9.39
C TYR A 781 31.07 14.39 7.90
N PRO A 782 31.30 13.42 7.00
CA PRO A 782 31.57 12.01 7.28
C PRO A 782 32.90 11.80 8.03
N ASN A 783 33.08 10.65 8.70
CA ASN A 783 34.35 10.19 9.27
C ASN A 783 34.34 8.64 9.36
N PRO A 784 35.07 7.90 8.49
CA PRO A 784 36.09 8.42 7.59
C PRO A 784 35.50 9.26 6.44
N PHE A 785 36.27 10.18 5.88
CA PHE A 785 35.82 11.11 4.85
C PHE A 785 36.66 11.05 3.57
N ASN A 786 36.08 11.51 2.46
CA ASN A 786 36.76 11.63 1.16
C ASN A 786 35.98 12.55 0.20
N PRO A 787 36.57 13.63 -0.37
CA PRO A 787 37.77 14.33 0.11
C PRO A 787 37.45 15.31 1.24
N SER A 788 36.17 15.56 1.54
CA SER A 788 35.73 16.61 2.47
C SER A 788 34.89 16.11 3.63
N THR A 789 34.91 16.85 4.73
CA THR A 789 34.14 16.59 5.95
C THR A 789 33.67 17.91 6.56
N THR A 790 32.62 17.87 7.38
CA THR A 790 32.09 19.02 8.10
C THR A 790 32.37 18.88 9.59
N ILE A 791 32.95 19.92 10.19
CA ILE A 791 33.17 20.05 11.63
C ILE A 791 32.15 21.04 12.18
N THR A 792 31.41 20.66 13.22
CA THR A 792 30.45 21.56 13.88
C THR A 792 30.87 21.84 15.33
N PHE A 793 30.60 23.05 15.81
CA PHE A 793 30.90 23.49 17.17
C PHE A 793 29.92 24.55 17.66
N SER A 794 29.83 24.75 18.98
CA SER A 794 28.97 25.76 19.60
C SER A 794 29.74 26.64 20.58
N LEU A 795 29.34 27.91 20.69
CA LEU A 795 29.94 28.92 21.56
C LEU A 795 28.90 29.49 22.53
N ALA A 796 29.07 29.25 23.83
CA ALA A 796 28.15 29.76 24.85
C ALA A 796 28.19 31.30 24.99
N ALA A 797 29.33 31.89 24.65
CA ALA A 797 29.56 33.33 24.68
C ALA A 797 30.29 33.76 23.39
N ARG A 798 30.38 35.08 23.17
CA ARG A 798 31.29 35.61 22.14
C ARG A 798 32.73 35.28 22.54
N SER A 799 33.49 34.70 21.63
CA SER A 799 34.87 34.28 21.89
C SER A 799 35.73 34.41 20.63
N PHE A 800 37.03 34.59 20.82
CA PHE A 800 37.98 34.38 19.73
C PHE A 800 38.11 32.88 19.46
N VAL A 801 37.85 32.45 18.22
CA VAL A 801 37.83 31.03 17.85
C VAL A 801 38.97 30.71 16.90
N ARG A 802 39.75 29.69 17.25
CA ARG A 802 40.74 29.06 16.38
C ARG A 802 40.37 27.59 16.17
N LEU A 803 39.94 27.24 14.97
CA LEU A 803 39.66 25.87 14.54
C LEU A 803 40.71 25.45 13.53
N GLU A 804 41.50 24.42 13.86
CA GLU A 804 42.68 24.02 13.09
C GLU A 804 42.69 22.53 12.86
N VAL A 805 43.39 22.10 11.81
CA VAL A 805 43.60 20.71 11.46
C VAL A 805 45.09 20.40 11.46
N PHE A 806 45.45 19.27 12.06
CA PHE A 806 46.80 18.73 12.16
C PHE A 806 46.87 17.34 11.52
N ASP A 807 48.01 17.02 10.91
CA ASP A 807 48.33 15.65 10.52
C ASP A 807 48.78 14.79 11.72
N ALA A 808 48.98 13.49 11.50
CA ALA A 808 49.38 12.55 12.55
C ALA A 808 50.73 12.87 13.25
N THR A 809 51.55 13.77 12.68
CA THR A 809 52.80 14.24 13.29
C THR A 809 52.64 15.49 14.13
N GLY A 810 51.43 16.08 14.16
CA GLY A 810 51.13 17.33 14.84
C GLY A 810 51.44 18.57 14.01
N ARG A 811 51.73 18.43 12.71
CA ARG A 811 51.91 19.57 11.80
C ARG A 811 50.54 20.10 11.37
N GLU A 812 50.35 21.40 11.51
CA GLU A 812 49.15 22.12 11.03
C GLU A 812 49.05 22.00 9.50
N VAL A 813 47.91 21.54 9.00
CA VAL A 813 47.62 21.38 7.58
C VAL A 813 46.51 22.31 7.09
N ALA A 814 45.67 22.84 7.99
CA ALA A 814 44.68 23.85 7.66
C ALA A 814 44.25 24.64 8.90
N VAL A 815 43.93 25.93 8.69
CA VAL A 815 43.19 26.76 9.66
C VAL A 815 41.82 27.03 9.05
N LEU A 816 40.79 26.54 9.72
CA LEU A 816 39.41 26.58 9.25
C LEU A 816 38.66 27.81 9.75
N VAL A 817 38.97 28.23 10.99
CA VAL A 817 38.42 29.45 11.62
C VAL A 817 39.54 30.09 12.43
N ASN A 818 39.68 31.41 12.32
CA ASN A 818 40.63 32.19 13.12
C ASN A 818 40.14 33.64 13.28
N GLN A 819 39.04 33.81 14.01
CA GLN A 819 38.38 35.11 14.17
C GLN A 819 37.49 35.13 15.41
N GLU A 820 37.08 36.33 15.83
CA GLU A 820 36.08 36.51 16.87
C GLU A 820 34.68 36.16 16.35
N LEU A 821 33.96 35.29 17.06
CA LEU A 821 32.64 34.82 16.71
C LEU A 821 31.66 35.10 17.87
N PRO A 822 30.42 35.57 17.60
CA PRO A 822 29.41 35.73 18.64
C PRO A 822 28.98 34.38 19.25
N ALA A 823 28.25 34.39 20.38
CA ALA A 823 27.60 33.18 20.88
C ALA A 823 26.68 32.60 19.79
N GLY A 824 26.74 31.29 19.58
CA GLY A 824 26.03 30.66 18.46
C GLY A 824 26.60 29.30 18.08
N PHE A 825 26.04 28.73 17.02
CA PHE A 825 26.42 27.43 16.48
C PHE A 825 27.05 27.62 15.12
N TYR A 826 28.12 26.88 14.88
CA TYR A 826 29.01 27.09 13.75
C TYR A 826 29.35 25.77 13.07
N ARG A 827 29.59 25.86 11.76
CA ARG A 827 30.12 24.77 10.96
C ARG A 827 31.30 25.26 10.12
N SER A 828 32.29 24.40 9.94
CA SER A 828 33.37 24.62 8.98
C SER A 828 33.62 23.36 8.19
N THR A 829 33.74 23.51 6.87
CA THR A 829 34.10 22.41 5.97
C THR A 829 35.61 22.31 5.88
N PHE A 830 36.13 21.10 5.98
CA PHE A 830 37.51 20.77 5.67
C PHE A 830 37.56 19.97 4.39
N ASP A 831 38.28 20.49 3.38
CA ASP A 831 38.56 19.79 2.14
C ASP A 831 40.02 19.33 2.13
N ALA A 832 40.21 18.01 2.00
CA ALA A 832 41.50 17.34 2.04
C ALA A 832 41.89 16.74 0.67
N HIS A 833 41.36 17.28 -0.43
CA HIS A 833 41.67 16.76 -1.77
C HIS A 833 43.17 16.79 -2.11
N GLU A 834 43.97 17.65 -1.50
CA GLU A 834 45.44 17.68 -1.68
C GLU A 834 46.22 16.83 -0.66
N LEU A 835 45.56 16.25 0.35
CA LEU A 835 46.20 15.53 1.45
C LEU A 835 46.21 14.01 1.25
N SER A 836 47.15 13.29 1.87
CA SER A 836 47.21 11.82 1.77
C SER A 836 46.24 11.12 2.73
N SER A 837 45.73 9.95 2.37
CA SER A 837 44.95 9.09 3.28
C SER A 837 45.68 8.92 4.61
N GLY A 838 44.96 9.03 5.72
CA GLY A 838 45.58 9.02 7.05
C GLY A 838 44.73 9.64 8.13
N VAL A 839 45.28 9.61 9.35
CA VAL A 839 44.65 10.20 10.52
C VAL A 839 45.01 11.68 10.61
N TYR A 840 44.00 12.51 10.81
CA TYR A 840 44.12 13.93 11.11
C TYR A 840 43.42 14.22 12.43
N VAL A 841 43.79 15.32 13.08
CA VAL A 841 43.16 15.81 14.30
C VAL A 841 42.73 17.24 14.05
N TYR A 842 41.50 17.60 14.40
CA TYR A 842 41.10 19.01 14.45
C TYR A 842 40.91 19.46 15.88
N ARG A 843 41.32 20.69 16.16
CA ARG A 843 41.27 21.31 17.49
C ARG A 843 40.49 22.60 17.40
N LEU A 844 39.51 22.75 18.29
CA LEU A 844 38.85 24.01 18.58
C LEU A 844 39.49 24.61 19.83
N GLU A 845 39.93 25.85 19.72
CA GLU A 845 40.49 26.63 20.82
C GLU A 845 39.77 27.98 20.90
N THR A 846 39.39 28.32 22.12
CA THR A 846 38.82 29.61 22.54
C THR A 846 39.48 30.02 23.85
N ASP A 847 39.18 31.22 24.33
CA ASP A 847 39.77 31.73 25.59
C ASP A 847 39.51 30.81 26.80
N ASP A 848 38.34 30.15 26.85
CA ASP A 848 37.89 29.34 27.99
C ASP A 848 37.66 27.84 27.66
N PHE A 849 37.83 27.42 26.41
CA PHE A 849 37.54 26.06 25.96
C PHE A 849 38.53 25.56 24.90
N VAL A 850 39.06 24.36 25.11
CA VAL A 850 39.87 23.62 24.13
C VAL A 850 39.39 22.18 24.06
N ASP A 851 39.05 21.72 22.85
CA ASP A 851 38.76 20.31 22.58
C ASP A 851 39.39 19.89 21.25
N SER A 852 39.72 18.61 21.11
CA SER A 852 40.32 18.04 19.90
C SER A 852 39.69 16.71 19.57
N LYS A 853 39.48 16.46 18.27
CA LYS A 853 38.90 15.20 17.81
C LYS A 853 39.64 14.66 16.59
N LYS A 854 39.61 13.33 16.48
CA LYS A 854 40.27 12.58 15.42
C LYS A 854 39.35 12.43 14.21
N MET A 855 39.91 12.56 13.02
CA MET A 855 39.26 12.20 11.75
C MET A 855 40.17 11.34 10.87
N LEU A 856 39.57 10.56 9.98
CA LEU A 856 40.25 9.61 9.09
C LEU A 856 39.92 9.95 7.64
N LEU A 857 40.92 10.33 6.85
CA LEU A 857 40.79 10.49 5.40
C LEU A 857 41.05 9.16 4.71
N MET A 858 40.14 8.69 3.85
CA MET A 858 40.28 7.46 3.05
C MET A 858 40.08 7.76 1.56
N LYS A 859 41.17 7.98 0.84
CA LYS A 859 41.18 8.08 -0.62
C LYS A 859 41.21 6.72 -1.31
#